data_AF-A0AAV2LBT1-F1
#
_entry.id   AF-A0AAV2LBT1-F1
#
_cell.length_a   1.000
_cell.length_b   1.000
_cell.length_c   1.000
_cell.angle_alpha   90.00
_cell.angle_beta   90.00
_cell.angle_gamma   90.00
#
_symmetry.space_group_name_H-M   'P 1'
#
loop_
_entity.id
_entity.type
_entity.pdbx_description
1 polymer ?
#
loop_
_entity_poly.entity_id
_entity_poly.type
_entity_poly.pdbx_seq_one_letter_code
_entity_poly.pdbx_strand_id
1 'polypeptide(L)'
;MATKTIHFVVNGHEETAEFGLSSSDRDVQELFRATAEVGADHILKLFSSNGQLLKISASLQQNQRSAPYRLQLESCKRSPYRLQLESCKSSPYRLQLESCKSSPYRLQLDSLKSSPYRLQLELQLESCKSSPYRLQLDSLKSSPYRLQLESCKSSPYRLQLDSLKSSPYRLQLESCKSTPYRLQLESCADVAGVAMPTQLVAMETRVQQLETRVMELNRSPELLHELDQEVEDFKRKLQSVEHLSWMGLFRDNTEKFIHKTGPRLTTAHATPVSSHTTPVSAHATPASVERQKLRTRFLNMRLETAACFCVRVQFKQLCVCSSLQVSEEVREHLKTPVFDNWQWEDSEMLVLLQTMFEDLGFVSEFQMETSILQNFLLEVHRHYNSIPFHNFSHCFCVTQMMYGLIWITELRTKLSRTDLLIMITSALCHDLDHPGYNNVYQINAQTDLALRYNDISPLENHHCAVAFSILSKPACNILKNVTSDQYKQIRSGMIKCILATDMARHNEILNKFKSFQPTFDFSNKEHKEVLMKILVKVSDISNEARPVSVAEPWLDCLLQEFFNQSDTEKSRGLPVTPFMDRDKVSKPSSQTNFITFVLLPLFTELTKLFPCLELHILDPVRRALEYYGDLEKASNLKH
;
A
#
# COMPACT_ATOMS: atom_id res chain seq x y z
N MET A 1 -15.61 -18.25 -33.96
CA MET A 1 -14.81 -17.43 -34.91
C MET A 1 -13.49 -18.15 -35.15
N ALA A 2 -12.88 -18.04 -36.32
CA ALA A 2 -11.61 -18.71 -36.60
C ALA A 2 -10.46 -18.05 -35.81
N THR A 3 -9.69 -18.87 -35.09
CA THR A 3 -8.51 -18.46 -34.30
C THR A 3 -7.24 -19.03 -34.92
N LYS A 4 -6.10 -18.42 -34.58
CA LYS A 4 -4.76 -18.90 -34.93
C LYS A 4 -4.00 -19.19 -33.64
N THR A 5 -3.35 -20.35 -33.57
CA THR A 5 -2.50 -20.75 -32.45
C THR A 5 -1.03 -20.73 -32.88
N ILE A 6 -0.18 -20.05 -32.11
CA ILE A 6 1.26 -20.00 -32.34
C ILE A 6 1.99 -20.68 -31.19
N HIS A 7 2.87 -21.62 -31.50
CA HIS A 7 3.76 -22.29 -30.55
C HIS A 7 5.15 -21.64 -30.60
N PHE A 8 5.72 -21.28 -29.46
CA PHE A 8 7.07 -20.71 -29.42
C PHE A 8 7.82 -21.06 -28.13
N VAL A 9 9.14 -20.93 -28.16
CA VAL A 9 10.02 -21.16 -27.01
C VAL A 9 10.60 -19.83 -26.55
N VAL A 10 10.46 -19.53 -25.27
CA VAL A 10 11.05 -18.35 -24.61
C VAL A 10 11.79 -18.81 -23.35
N ASN A 11 13.05 -18.39 -23.18
CA ASN A 11 13.89 -18.78 -22.05
C ASN A 11 13.97 -20.30 -21.77
N GLY A 12 13.79 -21.14 -22.79
CA GLY A 12 13.80 -22.60 -22.67
C GLY A 12 12.44 -23.25 -22.32
N HIS A 13 11.38 -22.46 -22.16
CA HIS A 13 10.02 -22.94 -21.91
C HIS A 13 9.17 -22.90 -23.19
N GLU A 14 8.36 -23.95 -23.43
CA GLU A 14 7.35 -23.98 -24.50
C GLU A 14 6.12 -23.19 -24.10
N GLU A 15 5.73 -22.24 -24.93
CA GLU A 15 4.61 -21.35 -24.74
C GLU A 15 3.66 -21.36 -25.94
N THR A 16 2.43 -20.90 -25.71
CA THR A 16 1.38 -20.83 -26.74
C THR A 16 0.65 -19.49 -26.71
N ALA A 17 0.46 -18.88 -27.87
CA ALA A 17 -0.36 -17.68 -28.04
C ALA A 17 -1.49 -17.96 -29.03
N GLU A 18 -2.74 -17.76 -28.60
CA GLU A 18 -3.92 -17.87 -29.45
C GLU A 18 -4.57 -16.50 -29.65
N PHE A 19 -4.86 -16.13 -30.89
CA PHE A 19 -5.52 -14.88 -31.22
C PHE A 19 -6.45 -15.00 -32.43
N GLY A 20 -7.45 -14.12 -32.52
CA GLY A 20 -8.44 -14.13 -33.60
C GLY A 20 -7.91 -13.60 -34.93
N LEU A 21 -8.53 -13.98 -36.04
CA LEU A 21 -8.18 -13.45 -37.37
C LEU A 21 -8.40 -11.94 -37.51
N SER A 22 -9.20 -11.32 -36.64
CA SER A 22 -9.48 -9.89 -36.59
C SER A 22 -8.62 -9.11 -35.58
N SER A 23 -7.68 -9.76 -34.89
CA SER A 23 -6.79 -9.09 -33.91
C SER A 23 -5.88 -8.07 -34.59
N SER A 24 -5.61 -6.93 -33.93
CA SER A 24 -4.69 -5.93 -34.47
C SER A 24 -3.23 -6.33 -34.25
N ASP A 25 -2.29 -5.77 -35.04
CA ASP A 25 -0.85 -5.98 -34.84
C ASP A 25 -0.40 -5.63 -33.42
N ARG A 26 -1.02 -4.61 -32.82
CA ARG A 26 -0.73 -4.17 -31.46
C ARG A 26 -1.16 -5.22 -30.43
N ASP A 27 -2.36 -5.78 -30.57
CA ASP A 27 -2.88 -6.79 -29.64
C ASP A 27 -2.01 -8.05 -29.66
N VAL A 28 -1.57 -8.46 -30.86
CA VAL A 28 -0.67 -9.61 -31.01
C VAL A 28 0.70 -9.33 -30.39
N GLN A 29 1.25 -8.12 -30.54
CA GLN A 29 2.51 -7.76 -29.88
C GLN A 29 2.40 -7.71 -28.36
N GLU A 30 1.30 -7.17 -27.83
CA GLU A 30 1.04 -7.14 -26.39
C GLU A 30 0.84 -8.56 -25.82
N LEU A 31 0.18 -9.45 -26.58
CA LEU A 31 0.03 -10.87 -26.23
C LEU A 31 1.40 -11.57 -26.11
N PHE A 32 2.27 -11.44 -27.13
CA PHE A 32 3.62 -12.04 -27.07
C PHE A 32 4.48 -11.47 -25.94
N ARG A 33 4.37 -10.18 -25.63
CA ARG A 33 5.04 -9.57 -24.47
C ARG A 33 4.52 -10.14 -23.16
N ALA A 34 3.21 -10.32 -23.05
CA ALA A 34 2.57 -10.87 -21.86
C ALA A 34 2.98 -12.33 -21.63
N THR A 35 2.95 -13.17 -22.67
CA THR A 35 3.37 -14.58 -22.59
C THR A 35 4.86 -14.72 -22.28
N ALA A 36 5.68 -13.74 -22.67
CA ALA A 36 7.12 -13.74 -22.37
C ALA A 36 7.50 -13.04 -21.06
N GLU A 37 6.52 -12.59 -20.27
CA GLU A 37 6.70 -11.89 -18.98
C GLU A 37 7.60 -10.63 -19.03
N VAL A 38 7.61 -9.92 -20.16
CA VAL A 38 8.47 -8.73 -20.33
C VAL A 38 7.71 -7.40 -20.38
N GLY A 39 8.31 -6.37 -19.78
CA GLY A 39 7.83 -4.99 -19.83
C GLY A 39 7.99 -4.32 -21.20
N ALA A 40 7.42 -3.12 -21.35
CA ALA A 40 7.43 -2.36 -22.61
C ALA A 40 8.85 -2.05 -23.15
N ASP A 41 9.84 -1.98 -22.24
CA ASP A 41 11.22 -1.56 -22.55
C ASP A 41 12.09 -2.68 -23.15
N HIS A 42 11.55 -3.90 -23.27
CA HIS A 42 12.24 -5.04 -23.86
C HIS A 42 12.01 -5.12 -25.37
N ILE A 43 13.03 -5.53 -26.13
CA ILE A 43 12.92 -5.80 -27.56
C ILE A 43 12.62 -7.29 -27.74
N LEU A 44 11.50 -7.60 -28.36
CA LEU A 44 11.12 -8.96 -28.75
C LEU A 44 11.63 -9.27 -30.16
N LYS A 45 12.40 -10.35 -30.32
CA LYS A 45 12.77 -10.89 -31.63
C LYS A 45 12.24 -12.32 -31.75
N LEU A 46 11.30 -12.54 -32.66
CA LEU A 46 10.76 -13.86 -32.95
C LEU A 46 11.50 -14.46 -34.14
N PHE A 47 11.94 -15.71 -34.03
CA PHE A 47 12.61 -16.44 -35.09
C PHE A 47 11.83 -17.69 -35.47
N SER A 48 11.79 -18.02 -36.76
CA SER A 48 11.28 -19.31 -37.23
C SER A 48 12.24 -20.46 -36.87
N SER A 49 11.80 -21.70 -37.07
CA SER A 49 12.62 -22.91 -36.85
C SER A 49 13.89 -22.97 -37.70
N ASN A 50 13.91 -22.29 -38.86
CA ASN A 50 15.10 -22.14 -39.73
C ASN A 50 15.93 -20.88 -39.41
N GLY A 51 15.63 -20.15 -38.33
CA GLY A 51 16.43 -19.01 -37.85
C GLY A 51 16.13 -17.67 -38.55
N GLN A 52 15.05 -17.57 -39.32
CA GLN A 52 14.64 -16.32 -39.97
C GLN A 52 13.89 -15.42 -38.98
N LEU A 53 14.21 -14.12 -38.94
CA LEU A 53 13.50 -13.16 -38.11
C LEU A 53 12.08 -12.94 -38.65
N LEU A 54 11.08 -13.14 -37.79
CA LEU A 54 9.66 -12.96 -38.06
C LEU A 54 9.15 -11.66 -37.40
N LYS A 55 8.30 -10.91 -38.10
CA LYS A 55 7.58 -9.78 -37.53
C LYS A 55 6.41 -10.29 -36.69
N ILE A 56 6.32 -9.87 -35.43
CA ILE A 56 5.17 -10.16 -34.56
C ILE A 56 3.99 -9.27 -35.00
N SER A 57 2.99 -9.85 -35.67
CA SER A 57 1.82 -9.19 -36.25
C SER A 57 0.65 -10.15 -36.42
N ALA A 58 -0.55 -9.65 -36.70
CA ALA A 58 -1.74 -10.48 -36.95
C ALA A 58 -1.60 -11.40 -38.19
N SER A 59 -0.69 -11.03 -39.09
CA SER A 59 -0.32 -11.81 -40.27
C SER A 59 0.58 -13.02 -39.98
N LEU A 60 0.96 -13.29 -38.72
CA LEU A 60 1.79 -14.44 -38.38
C LEU A 60 1.15 -15.74 -38.90
N GLN A 61 1.98 -16.62 -39.44
CA GLN A 61 1.54 -17.94 -39.92
C GLN A 61 1.53 -18.93 -38.76
N GLN A 62 0.45 -19.71 -38.69
CA GLN A 62 0.29 -20.78 -37.72
C GLN A 62 1.36 -21.84 -37.94
N ASN A 63 2.03 -22.23 -36.85
CA ASN A 63 3.04 -23.28 -36.85
C ASN A 63 2.55 -24.51 -36.07
N GLN A 64 3.35 -25.57 -36.11
CA GLN A 64 3.08 -26.82 -35.42
C GLN A 64 3.91 -26.89 -34.14
N ARG A 65 3.40 -27.58 -33.11
CA ARG A 65 4.13 -27.80 -31.85
C ARG A 65 5.49 -28.48 -32.05
N SER A 66 5.62 -29.32 -33.08
CA SER A 66 6.89 -29.97 -33.45
C SER A 66 7.94 -29.02 -34.06
N ALA A 67 7.55 -27.80 -34.44
CA ALA A 67 8.42 -26.77 -35.02
C ALA A 67 8.09 -25.38 -34.42
N PRO A 68 8.35 -25.19 -33.12
CA PRO A 68 8.02 -23.93 -32.44
C PRO A 68 8.92 -22.79 -32.95
N TYR A 69 8.39 -21.58 -32.93
CA TYR A 69 9.21 -20.38 -33.12
C TYR A 69 10.09 -20.15 -31.89
N ARG A 70 11.16 -19.37 -32.02
CA ARG A 70 12.04 -19.01 -30.90
C ARG A 70 11.91 -17.52 -30.61
N LEU A 71 11.46 -17.18 -29.42
CA LEU A 71 11.37 -15.79 -28.98
C LEU A 71 12.60 -15.43 -28.15
N GLN A 72 13.38 -14.46 -28.64
CA GLN A 72 14.54 -13.92 -27.96
C GLN A 72 14.22 -12.55 -27.35
N LEU A 73 14.64 -12.38 -26.10
CA LEU A 73 14.47 -11.16 -25.33
C LEU A 73 15.79 -10.39 -25.31
N GLU A 74 15.79 -9.16 -25.84
CA GLU A 74 16.90 -8.23 -25.69
C GLU A 74 16.54 -7.14 -24.68
N SER A 75 17.36 -7.03 -23.62
CA SER A 75 17.27 -5.93 -22.67
C SER A 75 17.99 -4.71 -23.22
N CYS A 76 17.31 -3.56 -23.24
CA CYS A 76 17.96 -2.27 -23.48
C CYS A 76 18.83 -1.91 -22.27
N LYS A 77 20.09 -2.37 -22.25
CA LYS A 77 21.10 -1.77 -21.37
C LYS A 77 21.40 -0.36 -21.87
N ARG A 78 21.04 0.65 -21.07
CA ARG A 78 21.39 2.06 -21.31
C ARG A 78 22.90 2.18 -21.65
N SER A 79 23.21 2.93 -22.70
CA SER A 79 24.57 3.09 -23.27
C SER A 79 25.59 3.75 -22.30
N PRO A 80 26.89 3.43 -22.36
CA PRO A 80 27.88 3.79 -21.33
C PRO A 80 28.76 5.03 -21.61
N TYR A 81 28.34 6.03 -22.40
CA TYR A 81 29.24 7.12 -22.83
C TYR A 81 29.01 8.49 -22.17
N ARG A 82 30.13 9.11 -21.74
CA ARG A 82 30.42 10.51 -21.34
C ARG A 82 29.29 11.53 -21.56
N LEU A 83 28.82 12.16 -20.48
CA LEU A 83 27.90 13.32 -20.55
C LEU A 83 28.73 14.63 -20.53
N GLN A 84 29.03 15.17 -21.71
CA GLN A 84 29.65 16.49 -21.86
C GLN A 84 28.58 17.46 -22.35
N LEU A 85 28.10 18.34 -21.46
CA LEU A 85 27.08 19.33 -21.80
C LEU A 85 27.77 20.61 -22.29
N GLU A 86 28.20 20.62 -23.55
CA GLU A 86 28.66 21.84 -24.20
C GLU A 86 27.44 22.66 -24.64
N SER A 87 27.23 23.80 -23.99
CA SER A 87 26.26 24.82 -24.39
C SER A 87 24.77 24.38 -24.40
N CYS A 88 24.19 24.11 -23.23
CA CYS A 88 22.74 24.04 -23.10
C CYS A 88 22.11 25.40 -23.41
N LYS A 89 21.57 25.57 -24.63
CA LYS A 89 20.66 26.66 -24.94
C LYS A 89 19.29 26.32 -24.35
N SER A 90 18.93 27.04 -23.28
CA SER A 90 17.57 27.23 -22.75
C SER A 90 16.63 26.02 -22.76
N SER A 91 16.52 25.32 -21.63
CA SER A 91 15.39 24.42 -21.32
C SER A 91 14.81 24.81 -19.95
N PRO A 92 13.47 24.91 -19.80
CA PRO A 92 12.83 25.46 -18.60
C PRO A 92 12.64 24.45 -17.44
N TYR A 93 13.29 23.29 -17.45
CA TYR A 93 13.08 22.24 -16.44
C TYR A 93 14.32 21.92 -15.59
N ARG A 94 14.04 21.60 -14.31
CA ARG A 94 14.95 21.13 -13.25
C ARG A 94 15.88 20.03 -13.78
N LEU A 95 17.19 20.19 -13.62
CA LEU A 95 18.16 19.12 -13.89
C LEU A 95 18.34 18.30 -12.60
N GLN A 96 17.59 17.21 -12.46
CA GLN A 96 17.67 16.29 -11.33
C GLN A 96 18.34 15.00 -11.82
N LEU A 97 19.54 14.70 -11.32
CA LEU A 97 20.30 13.49 -11.67
C LEU A 97 20.08 12.44 -10.58
N GLU A 98 18.98 11.68 -10.67
CA GLU A 98 18.72 10.57 -9.76
C GLU A 98 19.28 9.24 -10.31
N SER A 99 20.15 8.60 -9.52
CA SER A 99 20.68 7.23 -9.71
C SER A 99 21.60 7.00 -10.93
N CYS A 100 22.83 7.53 -10.90
CA CYS A 100 23.90 6.99 -11.74
C CYS A 100 24.48 5.72 -11.11
N LYS A 101 23.90 4.55 -11.41
CA LYS A 101 24.56 3.27 -11.08
C LYS A 101 25.66 3.00 -12.12
N SER A 102 26.91 3.04 -11.65
CA SER A 102 28.17 2.70 -12.33
C SER A 102 28.45 3.39 -13.67
N SER A 103 29.27 4.44 -13.67
CA SER A 103 30.06 4.84 -14.85
C SER A 103 31.43 5.42 -14.42
N PRO A 104 32.51 5.30 -15.23
CA PRO A 104 33.87 5.48 -14.72
C PRO A 104 34.51 6.89 -14.91
N TYR A 105 33.86 7.93 -15.45
CA TYR A 105 34.58 9.20 -15.72
C TYR A 105 33.79 10.53 -15.61
N ARG A 106 34.50 11.56 -15.10
CA ARG A 106 34.35 13.04 -15.07
C ARG A 106 33.02 13.67 -15.51
N LEU A 107 32.41 14.48 -14.63
CA LEU A 107 31.35 15.44 -14.97
C LEU A 107 31.97 16.84 -15.14
N GLN A 108 31.85 17.43 -16.32
CA GLN A 108 32.32 18.79 -16.63
C GLN A 108 31.13 19.61 -17.14
N LEU A 109 30.85 20.73 -16.50
CA LEU A 109 29.78 21.67 -16.88
C LEU A 109 30.43 22.98 -17.31
N ASP A 110 30.50 23.20 -18.63
CA ASP A 110 31.09 24.40 -19.20
C ASP A 110 29.99 25.41 -19.59
N SER A 111 30.12 26.66 -19.14
CA SER A 111 29.37 27.82 -19.66
C SER A 111 27.83 27.74 -19.57
N LEU A 112 27.28 27.54 -18.36
CA LEU A 112 25.85 27.70 -18.12
C LEU A 112 25.44 29.18 -18.29
N LYS A 113 24.62 29.47 -19.31
CA LYS A 113 24.02 30.81 -19.50
C LYS A 113 22.79 30.94 -18.61
N SER A 114 22.73 32.03 -17.86
CA SER A 114 21.63 32.57 -17.06
C SER A 114 20.30 31.79 -17.13
N SER A 115 20.00 31.02 -16.10
CA SER A 115 18.68 30.46 -15.85
C SER A 115 18.07 31.16 -14.61
N PRO A 116 16.78 31.51 -14.62
CA PRO A 116 16.13 32.18 -13.49
C PRO A 116 15.75 31.25 -12.31
N TYR A 117 16.08 29.95 -12.36
CA TYR A 117 15.65 28.97 -11.36
C TYR A 117 16.82 28.23 -10.66
N ARG A 118 16.54 27.73 -9.44
CA ARG A 118 17.46 27.02 -8.53
C ARG A 118 18.11 25.82 -9.21
N LEU A 119 19.46 25.77 -9.20
CA LEU A 119 20.21 24.58 -9.59
C LEU A 119 20.44 23.74 -8.32
N GLN A 120 19.69 22.65 -8.17
CA GLN A 120 19.89 21.67 -7.10
C GLN A 120 20.54 20.42 -7.70
N LEU A 121 21.81 20.19 -7.37
CA LEU A 121 22.56 19.00 -7.76
C LEU A 121 22.56 18.03 -6.57
N GLU A 122 21.71 17.02 -6.63
CA GLU A 122 21.63 15.97 -5.62
C GLU A 122 22.34 14.73 -6.17
N LEU A 123 23.56 14.45 -5.69
CA LEU A 123 24.36 13.30 -6.11
C LEU A 123 24.32 12.24 -5.02
N GLN A 124 23.33 11.35 -5.09
CA GLN A 124 23.28 10.17 -4.21
C GLN A 124 24.17 9.05 -4.76
N LEU A 125 25.39 8.93 -4.25
CA LEU A 125 26.35 7.86 -4.58
C LEU A 125 26.26 6.71 -3.57
N GLU A 126 25.15 5.97 -3.55
CA GLU A 126 24.92 4.95 -2.51
C GLU A 126 25.63 3.59 -2.72
N SER A 127 26.44 3.39 -3.77
CA SER A 127 27.03 2.05 -4.02
C SER A 127 28.36 2.00 -4.76
N CYS A 128 29.23 3.02 -4.69
CA CYS A 128 30.53 2.97 -5.35
C CYS A 128 31.65 2.46 -4.42
N LYS A 129 31.97 1.16 -4.48
CA LYS A 129 33.24 0.65 -3.95
C LYS A 129 34.34 1.01 -4.96
N SER A 130 35.14 2.02 -4.62
CA SER A 130 36.38 2.48 -5.27
C SER A 130 36.33 2.85 -6.77
N SER A 131 36.25 4.15 -7.10
CA SER A 131 36.70 4.73 -8.38
C SER A 131 36.97 6.25 -8.24
N PRO A 132 37.85 6.86 -9.07
CA PRO A 132 38.28 8.26 -8.93
C PRO A 132 37.32 9.24 -9.63
N TYR A 133 36.57 10.04 -8.88
CA TYR A 133 35.68 11.09 -9.43
C TYR A 133 36.31 12.48 -9.31
N ARG A 134 36.08 13.37 -10.29
CA ARG A 134 36.45 14.81 -10.25
C ARG A 134 35.29 15.65 -10.78
N LEU A 135 34.86 16.65 -10.00
CA LEU A 135 33.84 17.63 -10.40
C LEU A 135 34.53 18.98 -10.67
N GLN A 136 34.34 19.52 -11.87
CA GLN A 136 34.88 20.83 -12.27
C GLN A 136 33.75 21.70 -12.80
N LEU A 137 33.63 22.92 -12.26
CA LEU A 137 32.61 23.91 -12.60
C LEU A 137 33.32 25.17 -13.10
N ASP A 138 33.31 25.41 -14.40
CA ASP A 138 34.00 26.55 -15.01
C ASP A 138 32.98 27.62 -15.48
N SER A 139 33.23 28.89 -15.13
CA SER A 139 32.57 30.07 -15.71
C SER A 139 31.04 30.18 -15.51
N LEU A 140 30.57 30.09 -14.26
CA LEU A 140 29.16 30.37 -13.91
C LEU A 140 28.85 31.87 -14.01
N LYS A 141 28.01 32.28 -14.97
CA LYS A 141 27.49 33.66 -15.05
C LYS A 141 26.19 33.77 -14.23
N SER A 142 26.27 34.48 -13.11
CA SER A 142 25.16 35.02 -12.28
C SER A 142 23.85 34.20 -12.31
N SER A 143 23.71 33.21 -11.42
CA SER A 143 22.42 32.59 -11.09
C SER A 143 21.99 32.96 -9.66
N PRO A 144 20.69 33.22 -9.41
CA PRO A 144 20.25 33.84 -8.15
C PRO A 144 20.08 32.91 -6.93
N TYR A 145 20.41 31.60 -6.97
CA TYR A 145 20.14 30.71 -5.82
C TYR A 145 21.18 29.60 -5.54
N ARG A 146 21.24 29.25 -4.24
CA ARG A 146 22.08 28.31 -3.46
C ARG A 146 22.49 27.00 -4.16
N LEU A 147 23.79 26.66 -4.10
CA LEU A 147 24.32 25.32 -4.36
C LEU A 147 24.31 24.51 -3.04
N GLN A 148 23.69 23.34 -3.02
CA GLN A 148 23.56 22.47 -1.85
C GLN A 148 24.03 21.05 -2.25
N LEU A 149 25.00 20.51 -1.50
CA LEU A 149 25.54 19.16 -1.70
C LEU A 149 25.24 18.36 -0.43
N GLU A 150 24.39 17.35 -0.53
CA GLU A 150 24.02 16.48 0.61
C GLU A 150 24.66 15.09 0.45
N SER A 151 25.30 14.64 1.53
CA SER A 151 25.78 13.26 1.76
C SER A 151 26.84 12.72 0.78
N CYS A 152 28.09 13.21 0.88
CA CYS A 152 29.25 12.53 0.31
C CYS A 152 29.89 11.61 1.36
N LYS A 153 29.53 10.32 1.36
CA LYS A 153 30.24 9.32 2.18
C LYS A 153 31.61 9.03 1.55
N SER A 154 32.67 9.57 2.18
CA SER A 154 34.10 9.28 1.96
C SER A 154 34.53 8.96 0.52
N SER A 155 35.03 9.95 -0.23
CA SER A 155 35.77 9.71 -1.47
C SER A 155 37.05 10.57 -1.53
N PRO A 156 38.10 10.12 -2.25
CA PRO A 156 39.37 10.83 -2.30
C PRO A 156 39.36 11.94 -3.38
N TYR A 157 39.37 13.21 -2.92
CA TYR A 157 39.92 14.43 -3.55
C TYR A 157 39.09 15.36 -4.50
N ARG A 158 39.30 16.67 -4.22
CA ARG A 158 39.32 17.95 -4.99
C ARG A 158 38.04 18.48 -5.69
N LEU A 159 37.38 19.43 -5.01
CA LEU A 159 36.48 20.43 -5.60
C LEU A 159 37.32 21.64 -6.09
N GLN A 160 37.17 22.06 -7.34
CA GLN A 160 37.82 23.26 -7.89
C GLN A 160 36.73 24.19 -8.45
N LEU A 161 36.73 25.46 -8.00
CA LEU A 161 35.75 26.48 -8.35
C LEU A 161 36.50 27.67 -8.92
N ASP A 162 36.45 27.86 -10.25
CA ASP A 162 37.18 28.94 -10.92
C ASP A 162 36.23 30.07 -11.35
N SER A 163 36.58 31.32 -11.02
CA SER A 163 35.97 32.56 -11.54
C SER A 163 34.48 32.82 -11.21
N LEU A 164 34.09 32.79 -9.92
CA LEU A 164 32.77 33.27 -9.48
C LEU A 164 32.71 34.81 -9.47
N LYS A 165 31.94 35.41 -10.38
CA LYS A 165 31.64 36.86 -10.32
C LYS A 165 30.43 37.11 -9.41
N SER A 166 30.68 37.72 -8.24
CA SER A 166 29.74 38.32 -7.29
C SER A 166 28.36 37.63 -7.16
N SER A 167 28.20 36.75 -6.16
CA SER A 167 26.89 36.28 -5.69
C SER A 167 26.65 36.70 -4.22
N PRO A 168 25.44 37.14 -3.82
CA PRO A 168 25.20 37.61 -2.44
C PRO A 168 24.88 36.49 -1.41
N TYR A 169 25.03 35.19 -1.73
CA TYR A 169 24.53 34.12 -0.85
C TYR A 169 25.44 32.88 -0.67
N ARG A 170 25.29 32.28 0.54
CA ARG A 170 26.11 31.30 1.27
C ARG A 170 26.21 29.91 0.61
N LEU A 171 27.43 29.35 0.55
CA LEU A 171 27.68 27.92 0.28
C LEU A 171 27.39 27.12 1.55
N GLN A 172 26.65 26.00 1.47
CA GLN A 172 26.37 25.12 2.63
C GLN A 172 26.81 23.69 2.32
N LEU A 173 27.67 23.15 3.18
CA LEU A 173 28.16 21.77 3.16
C LEU A 173 27.70 21.11 4.46
N GLU A 174 26.85 20.09 4.37
CA GLU A 174 26.41 19.34 5.55
C GLU A 174 27.13 17.99 5.62
N SER A 175 27.89 17.80 6.70
CA SER A 175 28.64 16.61 7.09
C SER A 175 29.82 16.20 6.18
N CYS A 176 31.01 16.79 6.41
CA CYS A 176 32.29 16.21 5.99
C CYS A 176 33.02 15.66 7.22
N LYS A 177 33.13 14.32 7.34
CA LYS A 177 33.96 13.70 8.39
C LYS A 177 35.40 13.55 7.85
N SER A 178 36.34 14.25 8.51
CA SER A 178 37.81 14.21 8.37
C SER A 178 38.41 14.22 6.95
N THR A 179 39.09 15.30 6.58
CA THR A 179 39.98 15.33 5.39
C THR A 179 41.38 15.84 5.76
N PRO A 180 42.48 15.29 5.20
CA PRO A 180 43.84 15.73 5.55
C PRO A 180 44.39 16.92 4.73
N TYR A 181 43.62 17.59 3.86
CA TYR A 181 44.18 18.63 2.96
C TYR A 181 43.26 19.86 2.70
N ARG A 182 43.93 20.99 2.40
CA ARG A 182 43.51 22.40 2.37
C ARG A 182 42.50 22.77 1.27
N LEU A 183 41.48 23.56 1.63
CA LEU A 183 40.57 24.27 0.71
C LEU A 183 41.32 25.46 0.09
N GLN A 184 41.34 25.57 -1.25
CA GLN A 184 42.06 26.64 -1.97
C GLN A 184 41.02 27.51 -2.71
N LEU A 185 40.80 28.73 -2.21
CA LEU A 185 39.97 29.77 -2.84
C LEU A 185 40.91 30.77 -3.50
N GLU A 186 40.88 30.91 -4.82
CA GLU A 186 41.64 31.95 -5.52
C GLU A 186 40.76 33.19 -5.75
N SER A 187 41.14 34.28 -5.09
CA SER A 187 40.69 35.68 -5.22
C SER A 187 39.17 35.95 -5.21
N CYS A 188 38.65 36.45 -4.08
CA CYS A 188 37.42 37.25 -4.05
C CYS A 188 37.82 38.67 -3.64
N ALA A 189 37.83 39.59 -4.60
CA ALA A 189 38.10 41.01 -4.34
C ALA A 189 36.83 41.70 -3.81
N ASP A 190 37.02 42.49 -2.75
CA ASP A 190 36.17 43.56 -2.22
C ASP A 190 34.72 43.24 -1.82
N VAL A 191 34.50 43.00 -0.51
CA VAL A 191 33.24 43.38 0.15
C VAL A 191 33.54 44.03 1.49
N ALA A 192 33.62 45.37 1.48
CA ALA A 192 33.49 46.19 2.67
C ALA A 192 32.00 46.44 2.97
N GLY A 193 31.59 46.18 4.21
CA GLY A 193 30.44 46.81 4.88
C GLY A 193 29.02 46.35 4.51
N VAL A 194 28.42 45.50 5.35
CA VAL A 194 26.96 45.52 5.60
C VAL A 194 26.72 45.26 7.10
N ALA A 195 26.08 46.22 7.76
CA ALA A 195 25.76 46.20 9.19
C ALA A 195 24.63 45.21 9.53
N MET A 196 24.70 44.62 10.73
CA MET A 196 23.64 43.78 11.31
C MET A 196 22.42 44.63 11.74
N PRO A 197 21.15 44.21 11.49
CA PRO A 197 19.97 44.99 11.86
C PRO A 197 19.76 45.04 13.37
N THR A 198 19.64 46.26 13.91
CA THR A 198 19.41 46.59 15.34
C THR A 198 18.16 45.93 15.97
N GLN A 199 17.24 45.41 15.17
CA GLN A 199 16.02 44.73 15.64
C GLN A 199 16.28 43.32 16.19
N LEU A 200 17.32 42.63 15.71
CA LEU A 200 17.66 41.27 16.18
C LEU A 200 18.25 41.30 17.59
N VAL A 201 19.13 42.26 17.86
CA VAL A 201 19.73 42.46 19.19
C VAL A 201 18.68 42.86 20.22
N ALA A 202 17.68 43.65 19.82
CA ALA A 202 16.56 44.04 20.69
C ALA A 202 15.62 42.86 21.03
N MET A 203 15.44 41.91 20.11
CA MET A 203 14.66 40.69 20.37
C MET A 203 15.40 39.72 21.28
N GLU A 204 16.70 39.50 21.07
CA GLU A 204 17.51 38.63 21.95
C GLU A 204 17.55 39.16 23.39
N THR A 205 17.68 40.47 23.55
CA THR A 205 17.69 41.11 24.89
C THR A 205 16.34 40.93 25.61
N ARG A 206 15.21 40.98 24.87
CA ARG A 206 13.86 40.75 25.43
C ARG A 206 13.63 39.30 25.82
N VAL A 207 14.14 38.35 25.04
CA VAL A 207 14.02 36.91 25.33
C VAL A 207 14.82 36.56 26.59
N GLN A 208 16.05 37.05 26.73
CA GLN A 208 16.86 36.86 27.95
C GLN A 208 16.21 37.45 29.20
N GLN A 209 15.56 38.63 29.10
CA GLN A 209 14.85 39.23 30.24
C GLN A 209 13.60 38.43 30.64
N LEU A 210 12.92 37.80 29.69
CA LEU A 210 11.77 36.92 29.96
C LEU A 210 12.22 35.60 30.59
N GLU A 211 13.31 35.01 30.09
CA GLU A 211 13.89 33.79 30.66
C GLU A 211 14.36 34.00 32.11
N THR A 212 14.97 35.16 32.40
CA THR A 212 15.39 35.52 33.77
C THR A 212 14.19 35.67 34.71
N ARG A 213 13.09 36.29 34.24
CA ARG A 213 11.85 36.43 35.02
C ARG A 213 11.11 35.10 35.25
N VAL A 214 11.24 34.15 34.32
CA VAL A 214 10.67 32.80 34.46
C VAL A 214 11.50 31.97 35.45
N MET A 215 12.82 32.16 35.49
CA MET A 215 13.69 31.49 36.48
C MET A 215 13.55 32.05 37.91
N GLU A 216 13.18 33.32 38.09
CA GLU A 216 12.97 33.93 39.42
C GLU A 216 11.64 33.54 40.08
N LEU A 217 10.66 33.05 39.31
CA LEU A 217 9.37 32.59 39.82
C LEU A 217 9.45 31.11 40.26
N ASN A 218 10.07 30.89 41.40
CA ASN A 218 10.27 29.55 42.00
C ASN A 218 8.99 28.99 42.67
N ARG A 219 7.85 29.02 41.99
CA ARG A 219 6.61 28.35 42.39
C ARG A 219 5.91 27.75 41.18
N SER A 220 5.89 26.42 41.10
CA SER A 220 4.96 25.69 40.24
C SER A 220 3.51 26.05 40.66
N PRO A 221 2.67 26.59 39.77
CA PRO A 221 1.27 26.84 40.08
C PRO A 221 0.54 25.54 40.45
N GLU A 222 -0.29 25.56 41.50
CA GLU A 222 -1.08 24.41 41.98
C GLU A 222 -1.90 23.74 40.86
N LEU A 223 -2.31 24.51 39.85
CA LEU A 223 -2.98 24.05 38.62
C LEU A 223 -2.16 23.04 37.80
N LEU A 224 -0.83 23.15 37.76
CA LEU A 224 0.02 22.20 37.05
C LEU A 224 0.14 20.88 37.82
N HIS A 225 0.03 20.93 39.15
CA HIS A 225 0.05 19.73 39.98
C HIS A 225 -1.29 19.00 39.92
N GLU A 226 -2.42 19.73 39.92
CA GLU A 226 -3.75 19.15 39.63
C GLU A 226 -3.82 18.53 38.24
N LEU A 227 -3.25 19.18 37.22
CA LEU A 227 -3.22 18.63 35.86
C LEU A 227 -2.34 17.38 35.77
N ASP A 228 -1.18 17.35 36.43
CA ASP A 228 -0.35 16.14 36.53
C ASP A 228 -1.07 15.02 37.28
N GLN A 229 -1.81 15.35 38.34
CA GLN A 229 -2.61 14.40 39.11
C GLN A 229 -3.76 13.82 38.25
N GLU A 230 -4.45 14.65 37.48
CA GLU A 230 -5.50 14.23 36.54
C GLU A 230 -4.94 13.38 35.39
N VAL A 231 -3.75 13.73 34.88
CA VAL A 231 -3.05 12.96 33.85
C VAL A 231 -2.60 11.59 34.40
N GLU A 232 -2.11 11.52 35.63
CA GLU A 232 -1.71 10.26 36.26
C GLU A 232 -2.93 9.41 36.69
N ASP A 233 -4.04 10.03 37.10
CA ASP A 233 -5.30 9.33 37.34
C ASP A 233 -5.93 8.79 36.04
N PHE A 234 -5.84 9.55 34.96
CA PHE A 234 -6.23 9.10 33.63
C PHE A 234 -5.32 7.97 33.13
N LYS A 235 -4.00 8.06 33.33
CA LYS A 235 -3.06 6.95 33.03
C LYS A 235 -3.34 5.70 33.85
N ARG A 236 -3.67 5.83 35.14
CA ARG A 236 -4.05 4.68 35.98
C ARG A 236 -5.35 4.04 35.50
N LYS A 237 -6.34 4.85 35.12
CA LYS A 237 -7.59 4.37 34.49
C LYS A 237 -7.37 3.72 33.13
N LEU A 238 -6.34 4.12 32.37
CA LEU A 238 -5.97 3.43 31.13
C LEU A 238 -5.23 2.12 31.43
N GLN A 239 -4.33 2.10 32.41
CA GLN A 239 -3.53 0.93 32.80
C GLN A 239 -4.35 -0.21 33.42
N SER A 240 -5.50 0.09 34.05
CA SER A 240 -6.33 -0.92 34.74
C SER A 240 -7.29 -1.69 33.84
N VAL A 241 -7.29 -1.44 32.53
CA VAL A 241 -8.33 -1.99 31.65
C VAL A 241 -7.67 -2.80 30.54
N GLU A 242 -7.72 -4.13 30.69
CA GLU A 242 -7.15 -5.14 29.78
C GLU A 242 -7.49 -4.92 28.29
N HIS A 243 -8.58 -4.20 28.01
CA HIS A 243 -9.06 -3.85 26.67
C HIS A 243 -8.12 -2.95 25.82
N LEU A 244 -7.13 -2.26 26.40
CA LEU A 244 -6.22 -1.37 25.64
C LEU A 244 -5.09 -2.10 24.94
N SER A 245 -4.84 -3.36 25.30
CA SER A 245 -3.84 -4.19 24.61
C SER A 245 -4.16 -4.32 23.12
N TRP A 246 -5.45 -4.38 22.77
CA TRP A 246 -5.97 -4.36 21.39
C TRP A 246 -5.68 -3.06 20.62
N MET A 247 -5.37 -1.96 21.31
CA MET A 247 -5.13 -0.64 20.73
C MET A 247 -3.65 -0.31 20.51
N GLY A 248 -2.74 -1.26 20.76
CA GLY A 248 -1.29 -1.06 20.55
C GLY A 248 -0.63 -0.09 21.54
N LEU A 249 -1.27 0.24 22.66
CA LEU A 249 -0.70 1.07 23.71
C LEU A 249 0.05 0.17 24.72
N PHE A 250 1.36 0.05 24.59
CA PHE A 250 2.23 -0.61 25.58
C PHE A 250 3.21 0.38 26.21
N ARG A 251 3.46 0.23 27.51
CA ARG A 251 4.58 0.87 28.20
C ARG A 251 5.66 -0.18 28.46
N ASP A 252 6.90 0.17 28.11
CA ASP A 252 8.11 -0.56 28.47
C ASP A 252 8.21 -0.68 30.00
N ASN A 253 8.14 -1.91 30.52
CA ASN A 253 8.56 -2.22 31.89
C ASN A 253 9.83 -3.07 31.80
N THR A 254 10.95 -2.42 31.52
CA THR A 254 12.24 -2.90 31.97
C THR A 254 12.29 -2.67 33.48
N GLU A 255 12.08 -3.72 34.28
CA GLU A 255 12.86 -4.01 35.49
C GLU A 255 12.34 -5.22 36.29
N LYS A 256 13.29 -6.09 36.65
CA LYS A 256 13.27 -7.20 37.63
C LYS A 256 13.06 -8.63 37.10
N PHE A 257 14.14 -9.13 36.50
CA PHE A 257 14.56 -10.52 36.66
C PHE A 257 14.76 -10.82 38.14
N ILE A 258 13.98 -11.74 38.71
CA ILE A 258 14.38 -12.54 39.86
C ILE A 258 14.06 -14.01 39.57
N HIS A 259 15.13 -14.81 39.52
CA HIS A 259 15.15 -16.26 39.44
C HIS A 259 14.17 -16.94 40.42
N LYS A 260 13.42 -17.92 39.93
CA LYS A 260 13.12 -19.14 40.69
C LYS A 260 13.21 -20.38 39.80
N THR A 261 14.08 -21.28 40.24
CA THR A 261 14.43 -22.58 39.68
C THR A 261 13.47 -23.69 40.13
N GLY A 262 13.12 -24.60 39.20
CA GLY A 262 12.88 -26.04 39.43
C GLY A 262 11.47 -26.55 39.14
N PRO A 263 11.25 -27.86 38.85
CA PRO A 263 12.20 -28.93 38.49
C PRO A 263 11.93 -29.63 37.14
N ARG A 264 12.95 -30.32 36.63
CA ARG A 264 12.88 -31.31 35.53
C ARG A 264 12.12 -32.56 35.99
N LEU A 265 11.22 -33.07 35.14
CA LEU A 265 10.78 -34.49 35.08
C LEU A 265 10.58 -34.85 33.61
N THR A 266 11.56 -35.53 33.01
CA THR A 266 11.59 -36.97 32.64
C THR A 266 10.82 -37.34 31.38
N THR A 267 11.61 -37.77 30.41
CA THR A 267 11.31 -38.48 29.17
C THR A 267 10.32 -39.63 29.35
N ALA A 268 9.28 -39.67 28.50
CA ALA A 268 8.53 -40.88 28.21
C ALA A 268 8.45 -41.09 26.69
N HIS A 269 8.99 -42.23 26.25
CA HIS A 269 8.88 -42.75 24.90
C HIS A 269 7.41 -43.02 24.54
N ALA A 270 7.00 -42.66 23.32
CA ALA A 270 5.80 -43.18 22.69
C ALA A 270 6.15 -43.69 21.28
N THR A 271 5.95 -45.00 21.10
CA THR A 271 6.01 -45.75 19.85
C THR A 271 4.93 -45.32 18.85
N PRO A 272 5.16 -45.45 17.53
CA PRO A 272 4.23 -44.97 16.51
C PRO A 272 3.07 -45.96 16.32
N VAL A 273 1.84 -45.47 16.44
CA VAL A 273 0.63 -46.20 16.03
C VAL A 273 0.27 -45.77 14.60
N SER A 274 0.35 -46.72 13.67
CA SER A 274 -0.16 -46.59 12.31
C SER A 274 -1.69 -46.72 12.32
N SER A 275 -2.40 -45.73 11.78
CA SER A 275 -3.81 -45.90 11.39
C SER A 275 -3.97 -45.54 9.93
N HIS A 276 -4.14 -46.59 9.11
CA HIS A 276 -4.68 -46.49 7.76
C HIS A 276 -6.10 -45.89 7.80
N THR A 277 -6.31 -44.79 7.10
CA THR A 277 -7.65 -44.35 6.69
C THR A 277 -7.68 -44.23 5.16
N THR A 278 -8.52 -45.08 4.57
CA THR A 278 -8.94 -45.08 3.17
C THR A 278 -9.65 -43.77 2.80
N PRO A 279 -9.58 -43.31 1.54
CA PRO A 279 -10.18 -42.06 1.11
C PRO A 279 -11.71 -42.19 1.09
N VAL A 280 -12.39 -41.40 1.91
CA VAL A 280 -13.84 -41.25 1.87
C VAL A 280 -14.19 -40.31 0.71
N SER A 281 -14.96 -40.84 -0.24
CA SER A 281 -15.64 -40.11 -1.30
C SER A 281 -16.36 -38.87 -0.75
N ALA A 282 -15.95 -37.68 -1.20
CA ALA A 282 -16.56 -36.41 -0.82
C ALA A 282 -18.00 -36.32 -1.33
N HIS A 283 -18.97 -36.50 -0.44
CA HIS A 283 -20.34 -36.07 -0.71
C HIS A 283 -20.40 -34.54 -0.63
N ALA A 284 -20.70 -33.89 -1.75
CA ALA A 284 -20.88 -32.45 -1.85
C ALA A 284 -22.02 -31.98 -0.93
N THR A 285 -21.75 -31.03 -0.04
CA THR A 285 -22.78 -30.38 0.79
C THR A 285 -23.71 -29.52 -0.09
N PRO A 286 -24.99 -29.31 0.27
CA PRO A 286 -25.91 -28.47 -0.51
C PRO A 286 -25.35 -27.08 -0.84
N ALA A 287 -24.65 -26.47 0.13
CA ALA A 287 -23.94 -25.21 -0.06
C ALA A 287 -22.83 -25.33 -1.12
N SER A 288 -21.99 -26.37 -1.12
CA SER A 288 -20.96 -26.54 -2.15
C SER A 288 -21.52 -26.68 -3.57
N VAL A 289 -22.69 -27.31 -3.71
CA VAL A 289 -23.38 -27.46 -5.01
C VAL A 289 -23.94 -26.12 -5.50
N GLU A 290 -24.51 -25.32 -4.61
CA GLU A 290 -25.04 -23.99 -4.92
C GLU A 290 -23.92 -23.00 -5.29
N ARG A 291 -22.79 -23.06 -4.57
CA ARG A 291 -21.56 -22.30 -4.86
C ARG A 291 -20.99 -22.63 -6.24
N GLN A 292 -20.91 -23.92 -6.57
CA GLN A 292 -20.44 -24.35 -7.90
C GLN A 292 -21.39 -23.91 -9.02
N LYS A 293 -22.71 -23.86 -8.76
CA LYS A 293 -23.70 -23.35 -9.73
C LYS A 293 -23.54 -21.85 -10.01
N LEU A 294 -23.40 -21.02 -8.98
CA LEU A 294 -23.18 -19.56 -9.09
C LEU A 294 -21.89 -19.26 -9.88
N ARG A 295 -20.78 -19.94 -9.53
CA ARG A 295 -19.52 -19.79 -10.26
C ARG A 295 -19.61 -20.26 -11.72
N THR A 296 -20.29 -21.38 -11.99
CA THR A 296 -20.51 -21.85 -13.37
C THR A 296 -21.31 -20.84 -14.22
N ARG A 297 -22.07 -19.96 -13.58
CA ARG A 297 -22.85 -18.88 -14.19
C ARG A 297 -22.15 -17.52 -14.16
N PHE A 298 -20.89 -17.44 -13.70
CA PHE A 298 -20.13 -16.19 -13.60
C PHE A 298 -20.12 -15.41 -14.92
N LEU A 299 -20.03 -16.13 -16.03
CA LEU A 299 -19.90 -15.60 -17.37
C LEU A 299 -20.94 -16.24 -18.29
N ASN A 300 -21.58 -15.44 -19.15
CA ASN A 300 -22.64 -15.90 -20.08
C ASN A 300 -22.18 -16.87 -21.20
N MET A 301 -20.97 -17.44 -21.12
CA MET A 301 -20.54 -18.58 -21.95
C MET A 301 -19.33 -19.23 -21.28
N ARG A 302 -19.37 -20.57 -21.12
CA ARG A 302 -18.24 -21.35 -20.60
C ARG A 302 -16.98 -21.12 -21.43
N LEU A 303 -15.92 -20.62 -20.79
CA LEU A 303 -14.56 -20.94 -21.21
C LEU A 303 -14.13 -22.15 -20.39
N GLU A 304 -14.26 -23.35 -20.97
CA GLU A 304 -13.51 -24.52 -20.51
C GLU A 304 -12.07 -24.36 -21.04
N THR A 305 -11.20 -23.72 -20.28
CA THR A 305 -9.75 -23.77 -20.55
C THR A 305 -8.97 -24.07 -19.29
N ALA A 306 -8.31 -25.23 -19.32
CA ALA A 306 -7.41 -25.74 -18.30
C ALA A 306 -6.03 -25.05 -18.34
N ALA A 307 -5.33 -25.18 -17.21
CA ALA A 307 -3.91 -24.91 -16.94
C ALA A 307 -3.52 -23.47 -16.55
N CYS A 308 -2.70 -23.41 -15.50
CA CYS A 308 -2.04 -22.26 -14.88
C CYS A 308 -1.61 -21.17 -15.88
N PHE A 309 -2.39 -20.08 -15.97
CA PHE A 309 -2.01 -18.87 -16.70
C PHE A 309 -1.75 -17.73 -15.70
N CYS A 310 -0.83 -16.83 -16.03
CA CYS A 310 -0.61 -15.59 -15.30
C CYS A 310 -1.94 -14.82 -15.10
N VAL A 311 -2.24 -14.37 -13.87
CA VAL A 311 -3.49 -13.63 -13.52
C VAL A 311 -3.76 -12.47 -14.49
N ARG A 312 -2.70 -11.80 -14.96
CA ARG A 312 -2.80 -10.74 -15.98
C ARG A 312 -3.38 -11.24 -17.30
N VAL A 313 -2.92 -12.41 -17.77
CA VAL A 313 -3.37 -13.02 -19.02
C VAL A 313 -4.83 -13.45 -18.87
N GLN A 314 -5.16 -14.12 -17.77
CA GLN A 314 -6.54 -14.52 -17.47
C GLN A 314 -7.47 -13.33 -17.39
N PHE A 315 -7.12 -12.29 -16.62
CA PHE A 315 -7.93 -11.08 -16.50
C PHE A 315 -8.13 -10.37 -17.85
N LYS A 316 -7.06 -10.16 -18.62
CA LYS A 316 -7.18 -9.52 -19.95
C LYS A 316 -8.00 -10.38 -20.91
N GLN A 317 -7.85 -11.70 -20.88
CA GLN A 317 -8.65 -12.61 -21.69
C GLN A 317 -10.14 -12.52 -21.33
N LEU A 318 -10.46 -12.51 -20.04
CA LEU A 318 -11.81 -12.33 -19.53
C LEU A 318 -12.43 -10.98 -19.97
N CYS A 319 -11.64 -9.91 -19.99
CA CYS A 319 -12.10 -8.60 -20.43
C CYS A 319 -12.24 -8.43 -21.95
N VAL A 320 -11.42 -9.12 -22.77
CA VAL A 320 -11.38 -8.94 -24.23
C VAL A 320 -12.48 -9.70 -24.95
N CYS A 321 -12.97 -10.80 -24.37
CA CYS A 321 -14.12 -11.51 -24.89
C CYS A 321 -15.38 -10.64 -24.76
N SER A 322 -15.70 -9.88 -25.80
CA SER A 322 -16.80 -8.92 -25.89
C SER A 322 -18.22 -9.49 -25.66
N SER A 323 -18.35 -10.81 -25.46
CA SER A 323 -19.58 -11.52 -25.08
C SER A 323 -19.65 -11.89 -23.58
N LEU A 324 -18.62 -11.62 -22.79
CA LEU A 324 -18.51 -11.96 -21.37
C LEU A 324 -19.04 -10.83 -20.49
N GLN A 325 -20.34 -10.80 -20.26
CA GLN A 325 -20.92 -10.01 -19.17
C GLN A 325 -21.03 -10.88 -17.92
N VAL A 326 -20.66 -10.32 -16.76
CA VAL A 326 -20.97 -10.91 -15.45
C VAL A 326 -22.48 -11.09 -15.39
N SER A 327 -22.95 -12.30 -15.07
CA SER A 327 -24.39 -12.57 -15.04
C SER A 327 -25.10 -11.70 -14.00
N GLU A 328 -26.37 -11.38 -14.27
CA GLU A 328 -27.17 -10.53 -13.37
C GLU A 328 -27.31 -11.15 -11.97
N GLU A 329 -27.37 -12.49 -11.89
CA GLU A 329 -27.41 -13.21 -10.61
C GLU A 329 -26.17 -12.92 -9.76
N VAL A 330 -24.97 -12.98 -10.36
CA VAL A 330 -23.71 -12.66 -9.66
C VAL A 330 -23.64 -11.17 -9.33
N ARG A 331 -24.09 -10.30 -10.24
CA ARG A 331 -24.12 -8.85 -10.04
C ARG A 331 -25.01 -8.46 -8.85
N GLU A 332 -26.19 -9.06 -8.72
CA GLU A 332 -27.07 -8.88 -7.57
C GLU A 332 -26.46 -9.46 -6.29
N HIS A 333 -25.85 -10.64 -6.36
CA HIS A 333 -25.18 -11.24 -5.21
C HIS A 333 -24.01 -10.38 -4.71
N LEU A 334 -23.28 -9.73 -5.62
CA LEU A 334 -22.16 -8.82 -5.31
C LEU A 334 -22.62 -7.61 -4.46
N LYS A 335 -23.90 -7.24 -4.52
CA LYS A 335 -24.49 -6.14 -3.74
C LYS A 335 -24.84 -6.56 -2.30
N THR A 336 -24.58 -7.81 -1.92
CA THR A 336 -24.97 -8.35 -0.61
C THR A 336 -23.76 -8.63 0.29
N PRO A 337 -23.89 -8.50 1.63
CA PRO A 337 -22.81 -8.82 2.57
C PRO A 337 -22.53 -10.33 2.68
N VAL A 338 -23.41 -11.18 2.12
CA VAL A 338 -23.27 -12.64 2.17
C VAL A 338 -22.39 -13.21 1.05
N PHE A 339 -21.83 -12.35 0.18
CA PHE A 339 -20.95 -12.76 -0.90
C PHE A 339 -19.75 -13.55 -0.38
N ASP A 340 -19.52 -14.72 -0.95
CA ASP A 340 -18.44 -15.63 -0.58
C ASP A 340 -17.26 -15.46 -1.54
N ASN A 341 -16.18 -14.88 -1.04
CA ASN A 341 -14.97 -14.61 -1.82
C ASN A 341 -14.20 -15.89 -2.18
N TRP A 342 -14.29 -16.96 -1.38
CA TRP A 342 -13.47 -18.16 -1.52
C TRP A 342 -13.78 -18.98 -2.78
N GLN A 343 -14.87 -18.65 -3.47
CA GLN A 343 -15.27 -19.29 -4.71
C GLN A 343 -14.57 -18.72 -5.94
N TRP A 344 -13.92 -17.57 -5.81
CA TRP A 344 -13.44 -16.79 -6.95
C TRP A 344 -11.92 -16.79 -7.01
N GLU A 345 -11.37 -16.89 -8.22
CA GLU A 345 -9.95 -16.66 -8.47
C GLU A 345 -9.64 -15.17 -8.60
N ASP A 346 -8.39 -14.77 -8.39
CA ASP A 346 -7.96 -13.37 -8.47
C ASP A 346 -8.37 -12.69 -9.79
N SER A 347 -8.27 -13.40 -10.92
CA SER A 347 -8.69 -12.86 -12.22
C SER A 347 -10.20 -12.60 -12.29
N GLU A 348 -11.01 -13.46 -11.65
CA GLU A 348 -12.46 -13.31 -11.57
C GLU A 348 -12.82 -12.14 -10.64
N MET A 349 -12.13 -12.03 -9.49
CA MET A 349 -12.26 -10.89 -8.57
C MET A 349 -11.91 -9.56 -9.24
N LEU A 350 -10.89 -9.50 -10.09
CA LEU A 350 -10.55 -8.30 -10.86
C LEU A 350 -11.68 -7.88 -11.82
N VAL A 351 -12.36 -8.85 -12.47
CA VAL A 351 -13.54 -8.56 -13.31
C VAL A 351 -14.70 -8.04 -12.46
N LEU A 352 -14.91 -8.61 -11.27
CA LEU A 352 -15.92 -8.14 -10.33
C LEU A 352 -15.62 -6.71 -9.84
N LEU A 353 -14.35 -6.39 -9.56
CA LEU A 353 -13.94 -5.02 -9.20
C LEU A 353 -14.19 -4.04 -10.36
N GLN A 354 -13.86 -4.41 -11.61
CA GLN A 354 -14.19 -3.59 -12.78
C GLN A 354 -15.71 -3.36 -12.87
N THR A 355 -16.50 -4.41 -12.63
CA THR A 355 -17.98 -4.35 -12.63
C THR A 355 -18.50 -3.37 -11.58
N MET A 356 -17.93 -3.33 -10.37
CA MET A 356 -18.33 -2.37 -9.34
C MET A 356 -18.11 -0.91 -9.78
N PHE A 357 -17.00 -0.62 -10.49
CA PHE A 357 -16.72 0.72 -11.02
C PHE A 357 -17.71 1.12 -12.13
N GLU A 358 -18.09 0.17 -12.99
CA GLU A 358 -19.08 0.37 -14.04
C GLU A 358 -20.48 0.58 -13.46
N ASP A 359 -20.90 -0.26 -12.52
CA ASP A 359 -22.24 -0.24 -11.89
C ASP A 359 -22.48 1.02 -11.05
N LEU A 360 -21.43 1.55 -10.42
CA LEU A 360 -21.50 2.83 -9.72
C LEU A 360 -21.39 4.04 -10.66
N GLY A 361 -21.25 3.83 -11.97
CA GLY A 361 -21.22 4.88 -12.99
C GLY A 361 -19.92 5.69 -13.00
N PHE A 362 -18.83 5.18 -12.44
CA PHE A 362 -17.57 5.93 -12.36
C PHE A 362 -16.92 6.06 -13.72
N VAL A 363 -17.01 5.02 -14.55
CA VAL A 363 -16.40 5.01 -15.88
C VAL A 363 -16.93 6.16 -16.75
N SER A 364 -18.24 6.38 -16.75
CA SER A 364 -18.87 7.47 -17.50
C SER A 364 -18.65 8.84 -16.84
N GLU A 365 -18.89 8.96 -15.53
CA GLU A 365 -18.82 10.23 -14.79
C GLU A 365 -17.42 10.85 -14.82
N PHE A 366 -16.37 10.04 -14.60
CA PHE A 366 -14.99 10.51 -14.52
C PHE A 366 -14.22 10.30 -15.83
N GLN A 367 -14.91 9.90 -16.90
CA GLN A 367 -14.34 9.61 -18.22
C GLN A 367 -13.15 8.64 -18.13
N MET A 368 -13.30 7.55 -17.39
CA MET A 368 -12.22 6.58 -17.20
C MET A 368 -12.09 5.70 -18.45
N GLU A 369 -10.89 5.61 -19.01
CA GLU A 369 -10.61 4.65 -20.06
C GLU A 369 -10.54 3.24 -19.48
N THR A 370 -11.32 2.30 -20.03
CA THR A 370 -11.39 0.91 -19.56
C THR A 370 -10.01 0.25 -19.48
N SER A 371 -9.14 0.52 -20.45
CA SER A 371 -7.77 -0.01 -20.46
C SER A 371 -6.93 0.50 -19.27
N ILE A 372 -7.12 1.76 -18.87
CA ILE A 372 -6.42 2.37 -17.73
C ILE A 372 -7.00 1.85 -16.41
N LEU A 373 -8.32 1.69 -16.32
CA LEU A 373 -8.96 1.05 -15.15
C LEU A 373 -8.42 -0.38 -14.96
N GLN A 374 -8.37 -1.18 -16.01
CA GLN A 374 -7.80 -2.53 -15.94
C GLN A 374 -6.34 -2.55 -15.51
N ASN A 375 -5.52 -1.62 -16.05
CA ASN A 375 -4.12 -1.52 -15.66
C ASN A 375 -3.97 -1.06 -14.20
N PHE A 376 -4.84 -0.18 -13.72
CA PHE A 376 -4.88 0.24 -12.33
C PHE A 376 -5.23 -0.94 -11.41
N LEU A 377 -6.30 -1.69 -11.71
CA LEU A 377 -6.70 -2.86 -10.93
C LEU A 377 -5.60 -3.95 -10.90
N LEU A 378 -4.97 -4.22 -12.04
CA LEU A 378 -3.82 -5.13 -12.11
C LEU A 378 -2.63 -4.63 -11.29
N GLU A 379 -2.34 -3.34 -11.33
CA GLU A 379 -1.22 -2.79 -10.59
C GLU A 379 -1.49 -2.82 -9.07
N VAL A 380 -2.73 -2.54 -8.65
CA VAL A 380 -3.17 -2.72 -7.26
C VAL A 380 -2.98 -4.18 -6.82
N HIS A 381 -3.49 -5.16 -7.59
CA HIS A 381 -3.34 -6.59 -7.31
C HIS A 381 -1.88 -6.97 -7.09
N ARG A 382 -0.97 -6.50 -7.96
CA ARG A 382 0.47 -6.80 -7.88
C ARG A 382 1.16 -6.23 -6.65
N HIS A 383 0.58 -5.24 -5.99
CA HIS A 383 1.13 -4.61 -4.78
C HIS A 383 0.51 -5.18 -3.50
N TYR A 384 -0.42 -6.13 -3.58
CA TYR A 384 -0.80 -6.92 -2.41
C TYR A 384 0.14 -8.11 -2.26
N ASN A 385 0.74 -8.23 -1.08
CA ASN A 385 1.67 -9.30 -0.77
C ASN A 385 0.93 -10.62 -0.54
N SER A 386 1.62 -11.74 -0.82
CA SER A 386 1.10 -13.08 -0.51
C SER A 386 1.34 -13.39 0.97
N ILE A 387 0.51 -12.81 1.82
CA ILE A 387 0.50 -13.01 3.28
C ILE A 387 -0.86 -13.58 3.72
N PRO A 388 -0.96 -14.22 4.89
CA PRO A 388 -2.14 -15.00 5.25
C PRO A 388 -3.44 -14.20 5.24
N PHE A 389 -3.46 -12.98 5.80
CA PHE A 389 -4.67 -12.17 5.95
C PHE A 389 -4.68 -10.91 5.08
N HIS A 390 -3.74 -9.98 5.26
CA HIS A 390 -3.78 -8.66 4.59
C HIS A 390 -3.29 -8.74 3.12
N ASN A 391 -4.00 -9.52 2.31
CA ASN A 391 -3.69 -9.84 0.92
C ASN A 391 -4.78 -9.32 -0.04
N PHE A 392 -4.66 -9.65 -1.34
CA PHE A 392 -5.61 -9.21 -2.35
C PHE A 392 -7.04 -9.69 -2.11
N SER A 393 -7.23 -10.90 -1.58
CA SER A 393 -8.57 -11.41 -1.27
C SER A 393 -9.23 -10.62 -0.15
N HIS A 394 -8.46 -10.15 0.85
CA HIS A 394 -8.97 -9.28 1.91
C HIS A 394 -9.37 -7.92 1.33
N CYS A 395 -8.49 -7.31 0.54
CA CYS A 395 -8.80 -6.10 -0.22
C CYS A 395 -10.10 -6.22 -1.03
N PHE A 396 -10.30 -7.34 -1.72
CA PHE A 396 -11.52 -7.62 -2.46
C PHE A 396 -12.74 -7.66 -1.53
N CYS A 397 -12.67 -8.37 -0.40
CA CYS A 397 -13.75 -8.45 0.59
C CYS A 397 -14.14 -7.08 1.15
N VAL A 398 -13.16 -6.22 1.46
CA VAL A 398 -13.41 -4.86 1.97
C VAL A 398 -14.08 -4.01 0.90
N THR A 399 -13.56 -4.06 -0.34
CA THR A 399 -14.16 -3.32 -1.47
C THR A 399 -15.56 -3.80 -1.80
N GLN A 400 -15.79 -5.11 -1.79
CA GLN A 400 -17.10 -5.73 -2.03
C GLN A 400 -18.09 -5.42 -0.91
N MET A 401 -17.67 -5.43 0.36
CA MET A 401 -18.54 -5.01 1.46
C MET A 401 -18.95 -3.55 1.32
N MET A 402 -18.00 -2.66 1.02
CA MET A 402 -18.28 -1.25 0.75
C MET A 402 -19.29 -1.09 -0.40
N TYR A 403 -19.10 -1.82 -1.49
CA TYR A 403 -20.04 -1.86 -2.61
C TYR A 403 -21.45 -2.28 -2.16
N GLY A 404 -21.58 -3.39 -1.43
CA GLY A 404 -22.87 -3.85 -0.92
C GLY A 404 -23.54 -2.85 0.02
N LEU A 405 -22.79 -2.24 0.94
CA LEU A 405 -23.29 -1.20 1.83
C LEU A 405 -23.83 -0.01 1.04
N ILE A 406 -23.15 0.45 -0.01
CA ILE A 406 -23.60 1.55 -0.87
C ILE A 406 -24.99 1.26 -1.48
N TRP A 407 -25.25 0.02 -1.88
CA TRP A 407 -26.54 -0.39 -2.43
C TRP A 407 -27.63 -0.52 -1.37
N ILE A 408 -27.36 -1.26 -0.28
CA ILE A 408 -28.34 -1.54 0.77
C ILE A 408 -28.80 -0.27 1.50
N THR A 409 -27.92 0.71 1.66
CA THR A 409 -28.21 1.97 2.36
C THR A 409 -28.66 3.10 1.43
N GLU A 410 -28.73 2.82 0.12
CA GLU A 410 -29.03 3.78 -0.95
C GLU A 410 -28.11 5.01 -0.98
N LEU A 411 -26.84 4.86 -0.58
CA LEU A 411 -25.89 6.00 -0.54
C LEU A 411 -25.69 6.68 -1.89
N ARG A 412 -26.01 5.99 -3.00
CA ARG A 412 -25.97 6.54 -4.36
C ARG A 412 -26.87 7.76 -4.56
N THR A 413 -27.93 7.90 -3.76
CA THR A 413 -28.84 9.05 -3.80
C THR A 413 -28.50 10.10 -2.73
N LYS A 414 -27.66 9.75 -1.75
CA LYS A 414 -27.33 10.57 -0.57
C LYS A 414 -25.94 11.20 -0.62
N LEU A 415 -25.01 10.59 -1.35
CA LEU A 415 -23.63 11.04 -1.51
C LEU A 415 -23.31 11.35 -2.97
N SER A 416 -22.35 12.25 -3.20
CA SER A 416 -21.90 12.56 -4.56
C SER A 416 -21.14 11.39 -5.18
N ARG A 417 -21.08 11.31 -6.51
CA ARG A 417 -20.25 10.30 -7.20
C ARG A 417 -18.78 10.37 -6.80
N THR A 418 -18.29 11.57 -6.49
CA THR A 418 -16.92 11.78 -5.98
C THR A 418 -16.74 11.15 -4.59
N ASP A 419 -17.71 11.30 -3.69
CA ASP A 419 -17.68 10.68 -2.35
C ASP A 419 -17.71 9.13 -2.46
N LEU A 420 -18.53 8.58 -3.37
CA LEU A 420 -18.58 7.13 -3.62
C LEU A 420 -17.26 6.60 -4.21
N LEU A 421 -16.67 7.33 -5.16
CA LEU A 421 -15.39 6.97 -5.76
C LEU A 421 -14.28 6.96 -4.69
N ILE A 422 -14.26 7.96 -3.79
CA ILE A 422 -13.34 8.01 -2.66
C ILE A 422 -13.48 6.74 -1.82
N MET A 423 -14.69 6.35 -1.42
CA MET A 423 -14.90 5.18 -0.56
C MET A 423 -14.43 3.87 -1.22
N ILE A 424 -14.84 3.61 -2.46
CA ILE A 424 -14.48 2.39 -3.19
C ILE A 424 -12.98 2.33 -3.47
N THR A 425 -12.37 3.42 -3.92
CA THR A 425 -10.94 3.44 -4.22
C THR A 425 -10.10 3.36 -2.94
N SER A 426 -10.57 3.92 -1.83
CA SER A 426 -9.90 3.78 -0.52
C SER A 426 -9.96 2.34 -0.03
N ALA A 427 -11.13 1.69 -0.06
CA ALA A 427 -11.29 0.29 0.30
C ALA A 427 -10.36 -0.63 -0.52
N LEU A 428 -10.24 -0.36 -1.83
CA LEU A 428 -9.34 -1.09 -2.72
C LEU A 428 -7.85 -0.89 -2.40
N CYS A 429 -7.48 0.26 -1.83
CA CYS A 429 -6.08 0.65 -1.63
C CYS A 429 -5.62 0.61 -0.16
N HIS A 430 -6.51 0.25 0.78
CA HIS A 430 -6.28 0.54 2.20
C HIS A 430 -5.10 -0.20 2.82
N ASP A 431 -4.73 -1.37 2.27
CA ASP A 431 -3.67 -2.27 2.78
C ASP A 431 -2.58 -2.56 1.74
N LEU A 432 -2.42 -1.68 0.75
CA LEU A 432 -1.41 -1.87 -0.31
C LEU A 432 0.01 -2.02 0.26
N ASP A 433 0.70 -3.09 -0.14
CA ASP A 433 2.06 -3.43 0.31
C ASP A 433 2.15 -3.68 1.83
N HIS A 434 1.09 -4.23 2.44
CA HIS A 434 1.14 -4.67 3.83
C HIS A 434 2.18 -5.80 4.03
N PRO A 435 3.09 -5.71 5.01
CA PRO A 435 4.20 -6.65 5.16
C PRO A 435 3.85 -7.89 6.02
N GLY A 436 2.65 -7.93 6.60
CA GLY A 436 2.21 -8.99 7.50
C GLY A 436 2.56 -8.75 8.97
N TYR A 437 2.92 -7.52 9.33
CA TYR A 437 3.26 -7.12 10.69
C TYR A 437 2.65 -5.76 10.99
N ASN A 438 1.95 -5.64 12.12
CA ASN A 438 1.21 -4.45 12.51
C ASN A 438 2.12 -3.24 12.85
N ASN A 439 1.50 -2.06 13.04
CA ASN A 439 2.19 -0.82 13.39
C ASN A 439 3.07 -0.95 14.66
N VAL A 440 2.62 -1.69 15.68
CA VAL A 440 3.38 -1.91 16.92
C VAL A 440 4.71 -2.62 16.63
N TYR A 441 4.68 -3.65 15.79
CA TYR A 441 5.91 -4.31 15.35
C TYR A 441 6.82 -3.38 14.57
N GLN A 442 6.27 -2.58 13.63
CA GLN A 442 7.07 -1.64 12.85
C GLN A 442 7.87 -0.70 13.76
N ILE A 443 7.22 -0.15 14.79
CA ILE A 443 7.80 0.77 15.76
C ILE A 443 8.83 0.07 16.64
N ASN A 444 8.45 -1.06 17.27
CA ASN A 444 9.34 -1.80 18.17
C ASN A 444 10.59 -2.33 17.45
N ALA A 445 10.45 -2.75 16.20
CA ALA A 445 11.55 -3.23 15.36
C ALA A 445 12.31 -2.09 14.66
N GLN A 446 11.91 -0.83 14.85
CA GLN A 446 12.51 0.36 14.22
C GLN A 446 12.68 0.20 12.71
N THR A 447 11.65 -0.28 12.03
CA THR A 447 11.71 -0.53 10.58
C THR A 447 11.80 0.78 9.80
N ASP A 448 12.22 0.68 8.54
CA ASP A 448 12.27 1.84 7.64
C ASP A 448 10.91 2.56 7.52
N LEU A 449 9.79 1.81 7.65
CA LEU A 449 8.45 2.39 7.63
C LEU A 449 8.18 3.23 8.89
N ALA A 450 8.50 2.69 10.08
CA ALA A 450 8.35 3.43 11.33
C ALA A 450 9.19 4.71 11.33
N LEU A 451 10.47 4.62 10.93
CA LEU A 451 11.36 5.77 10.82
C LEU A 451 10.87 6.81 9.79
N ARG A 452 10.41 6.37 8.61
CA ARG A 452 9.92 7.26 7.55
C ARG A 452 8.67 8.03 7.98
N TYR A 453 7.76 7.38 8.70
CA TYR A 453 6.48 7.96 9.11
C TYR A 453 6.47 8.43 10.57
N ASN A 454 7.63 8.47 11.23
CA ASN A 454 7.84 8.98 12.58
C ASN A 454 6.86 8.34 13.59
N ASP A 455 6.68 7.03 13.50
CA ASP A 455 5.80 6.21 14.34
C ASP A 455 4.29 6.56 14.28
N ILE A 456 3.87 7.47 13.39
CA ILE A 456 2.48 7.90 13.24
C ILE A 456 1.83 7.14 12.09
N SER A 457 0.96 6.18 12.42
CA SER A 457 0.27 5.29 11.46
C SER A 457 1.19 4.83 10.31
N PRO A 458 2.33 4.16 10.59
CA PRO A 458 3.31 3.85 9.55
C PRO A 458 2.76 3.10 8.35
N LEU A 459 1.91 2.09 8.60
CA LEU A 459 1.33 1.25 7.55
C LEU A 459 0.31 2.03 6.72
N GLU A 460 -0.65 2.71 7.35
CA GLU A 460 -1.71 3.41 6.61
C GLU A 460 -1.16 4.58 5.78
N ASN A 461 -0.12 5.27 6.26
CA ASN A 461 0.62 6.24 5.45
C ASN A 461 1.32 5.56 4.25
N HIS A 462 1.91 4.39 4.47
CA HIS A 462 2.55 3.60 3.40
C HIS A 462 1.56 3.15 2.34
N HIS A 463 0.44 2.54 2.73
CA HIS A 463 -0.64 2.11 1.83
C HIS A 463 -1.12 3.27 0.97
N CYS A 464 -1.34 4.43 1.60
CA CYS A 464 -1.73 5.64 0.89
C CYS A 464 -0.64 6.15 -0.07
N ALA A 465 0.64 6.11 0.33
CA ALA A 465 1.75 6.51 -0.53
C ALA A 465 1.87 5.59 -1.77
N VAL A 466 1.74 4.28 -1.59
CA VAL A 466 1.74 3.29 -2.67
C VAL A 466 0.56 3.51 -3.62
N ALA A 467 -0.65 3.74 -3.08
CA ALA A 467 -1.84 4.03 -3.89
C ALA A 467 -1.62 5.21 -4.86
N PHE A 468 -1.07 6.32 -4.35
CA PHE A 468 -0.80 7.49 -5.18
C PHE A 468 0.44 7.34 -6.08
N SER A 469 1.40 6.49 -5.71
CA SER A 469 2.48 6.09 -6.61
C SER A 469 1.93 5.34 -7.82
N ILE A 470 0.99 4.41 -7.62
CA ILE A 470 0.29 3.71 -8.71
C ILE A 470 -0.49 4.70 -9.59
N LEU A 471 -1.29 5.57 -8.98
CA LEU A 471 -2.08 6.58 -9.71
C LEU A 471 -1.22 7.62 -10.45
N SER A 472 0.05 7.79 -10.07
CA SER A 472 0.97 8.68 -10.78
C SER A 472 1.44 8.11 -12.14
N LYS A 473 1.34 6.78 -12.33
CA LYS A 473 1.70 6.12 -13.58
C LYS A 473 0.65 6.48 -14.65
N PRO A 474 1.02 7.06 -15.80
CA PRO A 474 0.04 7.46 -16.83
C PRO A 474 -0.87 6.33 -17.30
N ALA A 475 -0.34 5.09 -17.33
CA ALA A 475 -1.08 3.90 -17.73
C ALA A 475 -2.08 3.38 -16.68
N CYS A 476 -2.01 3.85 -15.43
CA CYS A 476 -2.84 3.44 -14.29
C CYS A 476 -3.63 4.63 -13.69
N ASN A 477 -3.49 5.84 -14.22
CA ASN A 477 -4.11 7.03 -13.67
C ASN A 477 -5.60 7.11 -14.06
N ILE A 478 -6.45 6.42 -13.31
CA ILE A 478 -7.91 6.48 -13.46
C ILE A 478 -8.51 7.87 -13.17
N LEU A 479 -7.72 8.79 -12.61
CA LEU A 479 -8.12 10.16 -12.31
C LEU A 479 -7.60 11.18 -13.33
N LYS A 480 -6.99 10.75 -14.45
CA LYS A 480 -6.31 11.66 -15.38
C LYS A 480 -7.22 12.72 -16.02
N ASN A 481 -8.52 12.42 -16.15
CA ASN A 481 -9.50 13.28 -16.82
C ASN A 481 -10.33 14.12 -15.83
N VAL A 482 -10.10 13.98 -14.52
CA VAL A 482 -10.82 14.79 -13.52
C VAL A 482 -10.21 16.18 -13.42
N THR A 483 -11.00 17.18 -13.01
CA THR A 483 -10.49 18.54 -12.82
C THR A 483 -9.48 18.61 -11.67
N SER A 484 -8.62 19.63 -11.66
CA SER A 484 -7.66 19.83 -10.57
C SER A 484 -8.32 19.91 -9.19
N ASP A 485 -9.48 20.55 -9.07
CA ASP A 485 -10.16 20.68 -7.78
C ASP A 485 -10.83 19.38 -7.34
N GLN A 486 -11.39 18.64 -8.29
CA GLN A 486 -11.91 17.30 -8.03
C GLN A 486 -10.78 16.33 -7.63
N TYR A 487 -9.61 16.41 -8.28
CA TYR A 487 -8.44 15.62 -7.89
C TYR A 487 -8.01 15.93 -6.45
N LYS A 488 -7.95 17.22 -6.06
CA LYS A 488 -7.64 17.62 -4.66
C LYS A 488 -8.65 17.04 -3.68
N GLN A 489 -9.94 17.07 -4.02
CA GLN A 489 -11.01 16.50 -3.19
C GLN A 489 -10.85 14.99 -3.06
N ILE A 490 -10.68 14.27 -4.18
CA ILE A 490 -10.51 12.81 -4.21
C ILE A 490 -9.27 12.42 -3.39
N ARG A 491 -8.13 13.08 -3.66
CA ARG A 491 -6.89 12.83 -2.95
C ARG A 491 -7.04 13.04 -1.44
N SER A 492 -7.62 14.16 -1.03
CA SER A 492 -7.83 14.46 0.40
C SER A 492 -8.76 13.45 1.05
N GLY A 493 -9.85 13.07 0.38
CA GLY A 493 -10.80 12.08 0.87
C GLY A 493 -10.17 10.70 1.03
N MET A 494 -9.43 10.23 0.02
CA MET A 494 -8.76 8.94 0.07
C MET A 494 -7.73 8.86 1.20
N ILE A 495 -6.90 9.90 1.37
CA ILE A 495 -5.93 9.98 2.48
C ILE A 495 -6.66 9.83 3.83
N LYS A 496 -7.77 10.56 4.00
CA LYS A 496 -8.54 10.55 5.26
C LYS A 496 -9.24 9.23 5.52
N CYS A 497 -9.69 8.52 4.48
CA CYS A 497 -10.33 7.22 4.59
C CYS A 497 -9.32 6.10 4.87
N ILE A 498 -8.18 6.08 4.17
CA ILE A 498 -7.12 5.09 4.41
C ILE A 498 -6.50 5.30 5.79
N LEU A 499 -6.12 6.52 6.18
CA LEU A 499 -5.61 6.78 7.54
C LEU A 499 -6.64 6.56 8.66
N ALA A 500 -7.92 6.33 8.33
CA ALA A 500 -8.94 5.99 9.31
C ALA A 500 -9.01 4.47 9.58
N THR A 501 -8.42 3.63 8.74
CA THR A 501 -8.39 2.17 8.99
C THR A 501 -7.52 1.83 10.18
N ASP A 502 -6.50 2.64 10.50
CA ASP A 502 -5.69 2.52 11.73
C ASP A 502 -6.58 2.30 12.96
N MET A 503 -6.41 1.14 13.58
CA MET A 503 -7.21 0.71 14.72
C MET A 503 -6.92 1.50 15.99
N ALA A 504 -5.77 2.17 16.12
CA ALA A 504 -5.50 3.08 17.21
C ALA A 504 -6.46 4.29 17.22
N ARG A 505 -7.03 4.64 16.05
CA ARG A 505 -7.96 5.77 15.87
C ARG A 505 -9.44 5.38 15.96
N HIS A 506 -9.74 4.10 16.20
CA HIS A 506 -11.10 3.58 16.15
C HIS A 506 -12.06 4.36 17.06
N ASN A 507 -11.69 4.55 18.32
CA ASN A 507 -12.55 5.21 19.31
C ASN A 507 -12.72 6.71 19.04
N GLU A 508 -11.68 7.39 18.58
CA GLU A 508 -11.76 8.82 18.18
C GLU A 508 -12.83 9.01 17.10
N ILE A 509 -12.77 8.19 16.05
CA ILE A 509 -13.68 8.27 14.90
C ILE A 509 -15.10 7.87 15.29
N LEU A 510 -15.25 6.77 16.05
CA LEU A 510 -16.56 6.29 16.51
C LEU A 510 -17.27 7.31 17.41
N ASN A 511 -16.54 7.90 18.37
CA ASN A 511 -17.12 8.91 19.27
C ASN A 511 -17.51 10.18 18.53
N LYS A 512 -16.72 10.58 17.53
CA LYS A 512 -17.08 11.70 16.65
C LYS A 512 -18.35 11.39 15.85
N PHE A 513 -18.49 10.18 15.31
CA PHE A 513 -19.73 9.76 14.63
C PHE A 513 -20.95 9.77 15.55
N LYS A 514 -20.82 9.23 16.77
CA LYS A 514 -21.86 9.26 17.81
C LYS A 514 -22.34 10.68 18.10
N SER A 515 -21.42 11.64 18.16
CA SER A 515 -21.76 13.05 18.41
C SER A 515 -22.62 13.68 17.31
N PHE A 516 -22.51 13.19 16.07
CA PHE A 516 -23.28 13.69 14.92
C PHE A 516 -24.63 12.99 14.75
N GLN A 517 -24.83 11.80 15.33
CA GLN A 517 -26.04 10.99 15.17
C GLN A 517 -27.36 11.77 15.33
N PRO A 518 -27.58 12.55 16.41
CA PRO A 518 -28.87 13.20 16.65
C PRO A 518 -29.21 14.27 15.61
N THR A 519 -28.19 14.82 14.93
CA THR A 519 -28.30 15.94 13.99
C THR A 519 -27.63 15.61 12.66
N PHE A 520 -27.59 14.32 12.28
CA PHE A 520 -26.84 13.89 11.11
C PHE A 520 -27.44 14.52 9.84
N ASP A 521 -26.58 14.98 8.94
CA ASP A 521 -26.97 15.71 7.74
C ASP A 521 -26.05 15.38 6.57
N PHE A 522 -26.62 14.87 5.47
CA PHE A 522 -25.90 14.52 4.25
C PHE A 522 -25.43 15.75 3.45
N SER A 523 -25.95 16.95 3.75
CA SER A 523 -25.44 18.20 3.17
C SER A 523 -24.16 18.67 3.86
N ASN A 524 -23.97 18.32 5.14
CA ASN A 524 -22.81 18.72 5.93
C ASN A 524 -21.56 17.92 5.53
N LYS A 525 -20.50 18.64 5.14
CA LYS A 525 -19.24 18.05 4.68
C LYS A 525 -18.53 17.22 5.75
N GLU A 526 -18.56 17.66 7.00
CA GLU A 526 -17.90 16.96 8.11
C GLU A 526 -18.65 15.68 8.50
N HIS A 527 -19.99 15.74 8.53
CA HIS A 527 -20.84 14.57 8.78
C HIS A 527 -20.59 13.49 7.71
N LYS A 528 -20.58 13.88 6.43
CA LYS A 528 -20.24 12.98 5.33
C LYS A 528 -18.83 12.40 5.45
N GLU A 529 -17.84 13.22 5.78
CA GLU A 529 -16.46 12.75 5.94
C GLU A 529 -16.34 11.67 7.04
N VAL A 530 -16.95 11.90 8.20
CA VAL A 530 -16.94 10.92 9.29
C VAL A 530 -17.72 9.66 8.91
N LEU A 531 -18.87 9.80 8.23
CA LEU A 531 -19.62 8.65 7.73
C LEU A 531 -18.79 7.81 6.76
N MET A 532 -18.07 8.43 5.82
CA MET A 532 -17.21 7.70 4.88
C MET A 532 -16.13 6.90 5.61
N LYS A 533 -15.50 7.48 6.66
CA LYS A 533 -14.54 6.77 7.51
C LYS A 533 -15.19 5.58 8.22
N ILE A 534 -16.38 5.77 8.80
CA ILE A 534 -17.13 4.70 9.47
C ILE A 534 -17.44 3.57 8.49
N LEU A 535 -17.90 3.86 7.27
CA LEU A 535 -18.21 2.85 6.26
C LEU A 535 -16.98 2.06 5.81
N VAL A 536 -15.84 2.73 5.63
CA VAL A 536 -14.57 2.05 5.30
C VAL A 536 -14.16 1.14 6.45
N LYS A 537 -14.19 1.62 7.71
CA LYS A 537 -13.88 0.80 8.88
C LYS A 537 -14.84 -0.38 9.03
N VAL A 538 -16.15 -0.17 8.86
CA VAL A 538 -17.13 -1.26 8.92
C VAL A 538 -16.82 -2.31 7.85
N SER A 539 -16.45 -1.88 6.65
CA SER A 539 -16.11 -2.79 5.55
C SER A 539 -14.84 -3.58 5.80
N ASP A 540 -13.83 -2.93 6.37
CA ASP A 540 -12.51 -3.48 6.73
C ASP A 540 -12.65 -4.62 7.75
N ILE A 541 -13.34 -4.38 8.87
CA ILE A 541 -13.55 -5.38 9.93
C ILE A 541 -14.89 -6.14 9.81
N SER A 542 -15.35 -6.41 8.57
CA SER A 542 -16.68 -6.98 8.29
C SER A 542 -16.77 -8.50 8.28
N ASN A 543 -15.67 -9.23 8.49
CA ASN A 543 -15.64 -10.69 8.33
C ASN A 543 -16.74 -11.40 9.13
N GLU A 544 -16.95 -11.02 10.40
CA GLU A 544 -17.95 -11.64 11.28
C GLU A 544 -19.40 -11.22 10.97
N ALA A 545 -19.60 -10.30 10.03
CA ALA A 545 -20.93 -10.02 9.47
C ALA A 545 -21.30 -10.97 8.31
N ARG A 546 -20.33 -11.74 7.81
CA ARG A 546 -20.54 -12.72 6.73
C ARG A 546 -21.02 -14.05 7.29
N PRO A 547 -21.60 -14.94 6.46
CA PRO A 547 -21.91 -16.31 6.87
C PRO A 547 -20.68 -17.00 7.47
N VAL A 548 -20.87 -17.83 8.49
CA VAL A 548 -19.78 -18.50 9.23
C VAL A 548 -18.83 -19.26 8.30
N SER A 549 -19.35 -19.92 7.27
CA SER A 549 -18.55 -20.64 6.27
C SER A 549 -17.61 -19.76 5.45
N VAL A 550 -17.83 -18.46 5.43
CA VAL A 550 -16.99 -17.45 4.76
C VAL A 550 -16.08 -16.78 5.80
N ALA A 551 -16.60 -16.50 7.00
CA ALA A 551 -15.89 -15.81 8.08
C ALA A 551 -14.82 -16.67 8.78
N GLU A 552 -15.10 -17.95 9.05
CA GLU A 552 -14.20 -18.82 9.83
C GLU A 552 -12.82 -19.01 9.15
N PRO A 553 -12.71 -19.22 7.82
CA PRO A 553 -11.40 -19.26 7.16
C PRO A 553 -10.61 -17.95 7.29
N TRP A 554 -11.29 -16.80 7.34
CA TRP A 554 -10.63 -15.50 7.55
C TRP A 554 -10.02 -15.39 8.95
N LEU A 555 -10.67 -15.94 9.97
CA LEU A 555 -10.09 -16.01 11.32
C LEU A 555 -8.81 -16.84 11.35
N ASP A 556 -8.78 -17.95 10.61
CA ASP A 556 -7.58 -18.79 10.52
C ASP A 556 -6.43 -18.07 9.84
N CYS A 557 -6.71 -17.36 8.74
CA CYS A 557 -5.77 -16.46 8.09
C CYS A 557 -5.22 -15.40 9.06
N LEU A 558 -6.11 -14.73 9.80
CA LEU A 558 -5.73 -13.67 10.74
C LEU A 558 -4.81 -14.19 11.85
N LEU A 559 -5.20 -15.29 12.49
CA LEU A 559 -4.42 -15.90 13.56
C LEU A 559 -3.08 -16.42 13.04
N GLN A 560 -3.04 -16.99 11.84
CA GLN A 560 -1.78 -17.40 11.23
C GLN A 560 -0.82 -16.22 11.04
N GLU A 561 -1.33 -15.06 10.61
CA GLU A 561 -0.52 -13.85 10.48
C GLU A 561 -0.05 -13.31 11.84
N PHE A 562 -0.94 -13.25 12.83
CA PHE A 562 -0.60 -12.87 14.22
C PHE A 562 0.44 -13.79 14.83
N PHE A 563 0.34 -15.10 14.61
CA PHE A 563 1.30 -16.08 15.10
C PHE A 563 2.65 -15.93 14.40
N ASN A 564 2.67 -15.66 13.10
CA ASN A 564 3.93 -15.37 12.39
C ASN A 564 4.63 -14.14 12.95
N GLN A 565 3.86 -13.08 13.28
CA GLN A 565 4.39 -11.89 13.92
C GLN A 565 4.94 -12.20 15.31
N SER A 566 4.16 -12.84 16.19
CA SER A 566 4.58 -13.11 17.57
C SER A 566 5.78 -14.07 17.65
N ASP A 567 5.85 -15.08 16.78
CA ASP A 567 7.03 -15.95 16.66
C ASP A 567 8.26 -15.16 16.20
N THR A 568 8.09 -14.20 15.29
CA THR A 568 9.16 -13.30 14.86
C THR A 568 9.61 -12.36 15.99
N GLU A 569 8.67 -11.78 16.75
CA GLU A 569 8.95 -10.95 17.93
C GLU A 569 9.76 -11.73 18.96
N LYS A 570 9.32 -12.96 19.30
CA LYS A 570 10.05 -13.89 20.21
C LYS A 570 11.47 -14.14 19.71
N SER A 571 11.64 -14.45 18.42
CA SER A 571 12.95 -14.77 17.84
C SER A 571 13.93 -13.58 17.84
N ARG A 572 13.41 -12.35 17.78
CA ARG A 572 14.19 -11.11 17.77
C ARG A 572 14.36 -10.49 19.15
N GLY A 573 13.78 -11.08 20.20
CA GLY A 573 13.78 -10.53 21.55
C GLY A 573 12.98 -9.22 21.65
N LEU A 574 11.98 -9.02 20.79
CA LEU A 574 11.08 -7.87 20.82
C LEU A 574 9.90 -8.14 21.79
N PRO A 575 9.24 -7.09 22.30
CA PRO A 575 8.01 -7.25 23.06
C PRO A 575 6.96 -7.99 22.24
N VAL A 576 6.43 -9.09 22.78
CA VAL A 576 5.41 -9.90 22.14
C VAL A 576 4.03 -9.36 22.48
N THR A 577 3.22 -9.12 21.46
CA THR A 577 1.83 -8.68 21.67
C THR A 577 0.98 -9.80 22.29
N PRO A 578 0.43 -9.66 23.51
CA PRO A 578 -0.15 -10.80 24.25
C PRO A 578 -1.31 -11.51 23.55
N PHE A 579 -2.18 -10.78 22.83
CA PHE A 579 -3.32 -11.34 22.09
C PHE A 579 -2.93 -11.95 20.74
N MET A 580 -1.64 -11.90 20.37
CA MET A 580 -1.08 -12.56 19.18
C MET A 580 -0.26 -13.79 19.55
N ASP A 581 -0.10 -14.10 20.83
CA ASP A 581 0.71 -15.21 21.31
C ASP A 581 -0.07 -16.53 21.20
N ARG A 582 0.38 -17.42 20.31
CA ARG A 582 -0.26 -18.74 20.11
C ARG A 582 -0.38 -19.58 21.36
N ASP A 583 0.46 -19.34 22.37
CA ASP A 583 0.44 -20.09 23.62
C ASP A 583 -0.65 -19.58 24.59
N LYS A 584 -1.26 -18.42 24.30
CA LYS A 584 -2.20 -17.73 25.20
C LYS A 584 -3.56 -17.45 24.57
N VAL A 585 -3.66 -17.52 23.25
CA VAL A 585 -4.85 -17.11 22.51
C VAL A 585 -5.66 -18.32 22.11
N SER A 586 -6.94 -18.34 22.49
CA SER A 586 -7.92 -19.26 21.92
C SER A 586 -8.74 -18.53 20.86
N LYS A 587 -9.09 -19.22 19.75
CA LYS A 587 -9.96 -18.64 18.71
C LYS A 587 -11.25 -18.06 19.31
N PRO A 588 -11.98 -18.76 20.20
CA PRO A 588 -13.22 -18.25 20.74
C PRO A 588 -13.04 -16.98 21.57
N SER A 589 -12.08 -16.96 22.52
CA SER A 589 -11.87 -15.78 23.38
C SER A 589 -11.42 -14.55 22.59
N SER A 590 -10.58 -14.74 21.55
CA SER A 590 -10.20 -13.67 20.63
C SER A 590 -11.42 -13.03 19.98
N GLN A 591 -12.31 -13.85 19.39
CA GLN A 591 -13.46 -13.35 18.66
C GLN A 591 -14.55 -12.79 19.57
N THR A 592 -14.85 -13.42 20.70
CA THR A 592 -15.82 -12.91 21.68
C THR A 592 -15.45 -11.49 22.10
N ASN A 593 -14.16 -11.26 22.43
CA ASN A 593 -13.67 -9.94 22.82
C ASN A 593 -13.71 -8.94 21.67
N PHE A 594 -13.19 -9.31 20.50
CA PHE A 594 -13.17 -8.41 19.34
C PHE A 594 -14.57 -8.00 18.89
N ILE A 595 -15.51 -8.96 18.82
CA ILE A 595 -16.89 -8.67 18.44
C ILE A 595 -17.57 -7.77 19.47
N THR A 596 -17.40 -8.07 20.76
CA THR A 596 -18.06 -7.33 21.85
C THR A 596 -17.58 -5.88 21.94
N PHE A 597 -16.27 -5.66 21.87
CA PHE A 597 -15.68 -4.36 22.18
C PHE A 597 -15.39 -3.50 20.95
N VAL A 598 -15.31 -4.09 19.75
CA VAL A 598 -14.96 -3.37 18.52
C VAL A 598 -16.11 -3.38 17.50
N LEU A 599 -16.59 -4.57 17.08
CA LEU A 599 -17.58 -4.65 16.01
C LEU A 599 -18.94 -4.15 16.48
N LEU A 600 -19.48 -4.69 17.57
CA LEU A 600 -20.83 -4.36 18.02
C LEU A 600 -21.03 -2.85 18.24
N PRO A 601 -20.13 -2.11 18.92
CA PRO A 601 -20.29 -0.67 19.06
C PRO A 601 -20.31 0.05 17.71
N LEU A 602 -19.40 -0.27 16.79
CA LEU A 602 -19.30 0.39 15.49
C LEU A 602 -20.54 0.10 14.62
N PHE A 603 -20.92 -1.18 14.52
CA PHE A 603 -22.03 -1.63 13.68
C PHE A 603 -23.37 -1.15 14.23
N THR A 604 -23.54 -1.15 15.56
CA THR A 604 -24.75 -0.62 16.20
C THR A 604 -24.95 0.86 15.89
N GLU A 605 -23.89 1.68 16.00
CA GLU A 605 -24.02 3.09 15.63
C GLU A 605 -24.34 3.26 14.14
N LEU A 606 -23.68 2.52 13.24
CA LEU A 606 -24.02 2.62 11.81
C LEU A 606 -25.49 2.25 11.55
N THR A 607 -26.01 1.21 12.20
CA THR A 607 -27.40 0.77 12.04
C THR A 607 -28.42 1.75 12.60
N LYS A 608 -28.08 2.57 13.60
CA LYS A 608 -28.97 3.67 14.03
C LYS A 608 -29.22 4.67 12.90
N LEU A 609 -28.21 4.95 12.07
CA LEU A 609 -28.35 5.82 10.90
C LEU A 609 -28.98 5.08 9.71
N PHE A 610 -28.72 3.78 9.56
CA PHE A 610 -29.29 2.94 8.51
C PHE A 610 -29.95 1.68 9.08
N PRO A 611 -31.21 1.76 9.54
CA PRO A 611 -31.89 0.63 10.18
C PRO A 611 -32.02 -0.62 9.29
N CYS A 612 -31.96 -0.46 7.96
CA CYS A 612 -31.94 -1.61 7.03
C CYS A 612 -30.74 -2.55 7.28
N LEU A 613 -29.65 -2.07 7.89
CA LEU A 613 -28.47 -2.85 8.18
C LEU A 613 -28.61 -3.83 9.36
N GLU A 614 -29.69 -3.74 10.15
CA GLU A 614 -29.94 -4.63 11.30
C GLU A 614 -29.87 -6.10 10.87
N LEU A 615 -30.68 -6.47 9.88
CA LEU A 615 -30.78 -7.85 9.39
C LEU A 615 -29.55 -8.27 8.57
N HIS A 616 -28.91 -7.30 7.90
CA HIS A 616 -27.88 -7.57 6.91
C HIS A 616 -26.47 -7.69 7.49
N ILE A 617 -26.15 -6.97 8.56
CA ILE A 617 -24.81 -7.00 9.17
C ILE A 617 -24.82 -7.09 10.70
N LEU A 618 -25.76 -6.45 11.40
CA LEU A 618 -25.72 -6.41 12.88
C LEU A 618 -26.17 -7.72 13.51
N ASP A 619 -27.28 -8.29 13.05
CA ASP A 619 -27.76 -9.59 13.50
C ASP A 619 -26.79 -10.74 13.17
N PRO A 620 -26.16 -10.81 11.97
CA PRO A 620 -25.05 -11.72 11.73
C PRO A 620 -23.92 -11.59 12.76
N VAL A 621 -23.48 -10.37 13.09
CA VAL A 621 -22.43 -10.14 14.09
C VAL A 621 -22.87 -10.61 15.50
N ARG A 622 -24.13 -10.39 15.89
CA ARG A 622 -24.66 -10.91 17.16
C ARG A 622 -24.67 -12.44 17.19
N ARG A 623 -25.08 -13.09 16.10
CA ARG A 623 -25.03 -14.56 15.97
C ARG A 623 -23.59 -15.09 16.00
N ALA A 624 -22.64 -14.38 15.40
CA ALA A 624 -21.22 -14.73 15.48
C ALA A 624 -20.73 -14.66 16.94
N LEU A 625 -21.12 -13.64 17.71
CA LEU A 625 -20.81 -13.53 19.13
C LEU A 625 -21.37 -14.70 19.94
N GLU A 626 -22.63 -15.08 19.71
CA GLU A 626 -23.26 -16.24 20.34
C GLU A 626 -22.50 -17.53 20.01
N TYR A 627 -22.18 -17.74 18.73
CA TYR A 627 -21.44 -18.89 18.23
C TYR A 627 -20.07 -19.06 18.92
N TYR A 628 -19.25 -18.01 18.95
CA TYR A 628 -17.94 -18.08 19.63
C TYR A 628 -18.08 -18.16 21.15
N GLY A 629 -19.08 -17.50 21.75
CA GLY A 629 -19.37 -17.61 23.18
C GLY A 629 -19.73 -19.05 23.59
N ASP A 630 -20.44 -19.78 22.74
CA ASP A 630 -20.77 -21.19 23.00
C ASP A 630 -19.58 -22.12 22.78
N LEU A 631 -18.72 -21.84 21.79
CA LEU A 631 -17.45 -22.54 21.63
C LEU A 631 -16.52 -22.35 22.83
N GLU A 632 -16.47 -21.15 23.39
CA GLU A 632 -15.67 -20.82 24.57
C GLU A 632 -16.16 -21.60 25.80
N LYS A 633 -17.47 -21.60 26.07
CA LYS A 633 -18.07 -22.41 27.15
C LYS A 633 -17.78 -23.90 26.96
N ALA A 634 -17.90 -24.42 25.74
CA ALA A 634 -17.62 -25.82 25.45
C ALA A 634 -16.15 -26.19 25.64
N SER A 635 -15.22 -25.26 25.38
CA SER A 635 -13.79 -25.47 25.65
C SER A 635 -13.47 -25.49 27.14
N ASN A 636 -14.13 -24.65 27.94
CA ASN A 636 -13.96 -24.58 29.39
C ASN A 636 -14.57 -25.79 30.13
N LEU A 637 -15.56 -26.47 29.54
CA LEU A 637 -16.15 -27.69 30.09
C LEU A 637 -15.31 -28.96 29.86
N LYS A 638 -14.28 -28.89 29.01
CA LYS A 638 -13.37 -30.01 28.70
C LYS A 638 -12.08 -30.00 29.54
N HIS A 639 -11.86 -28.96 30.34
CA HIS A 639 -10.79 -28.81 31.32
C HIS A 639 -11.37 -28.93 32.73
#